data_AF-A0A7S1KNC8-F1
#
_entry.id   AF-A0A7S1KNC8-F1
#
_cell.length_a   1.000
_cell.length_b   1.000
_cell.length_c   1.000
_cell.angle_alpha   90.00
_cell.angle_beta   90.00
_cell.angle_gamma   90.00
#
_symmetry.space_group_name_H-M   'P 1'
#
loop_
_entity.id
_entity.type
_entity.pdbx_description
1 polymer ?
#
loop_
_entity_poly.entity_id
_entity_poly.type
_entity_poly.pdbx_seq_one_letter_code
_entity_poly.pdbx_strand_id
1 'polypeptide(L)'
;MLSELRTTSLTPKNYYSLYLDIERKLQFIEDFFYQLLTKKNSPLKIHELYERVQYIGNIVPRLYLMITIGSLYIRLQEKPAEVLIQDLVEMCKGVQNPTRGLFLRLYMTHKLKDKLPDKSSVYGADYESTIKYLLTNFKDTVNLFCRLKGDWRGEKRERERSQLKSLIGQNLEGLSHLEALTTEVYRVQVLPVLLETIIKYKDVMSQEYLMLCVVSAFPDEFHLATLETLLDACTKLQYDVDLKTILIQLMDRLKAYARNFPQSVAMHGGVVTHTSGGEAADSSSSSFDIVALFSNFMRRIEKQKIDATDMLDIQNSLLGLSMTIHRNEVRFVNEIVDSLAEALPPVEKCLASTTIQEKIVSLLVDTILRSFDTVLSVLEINRFTNLMNLLNYENRKFVSNQLVIAVLQQDSKLSHWEHVSKFFALIDPLLRDQEDAPPSENASKESQQEFVEEQNRVALLVFQCQNEDTDILFRIYASVRKGFGRGGERRIQYTLVPLIYAYLQLVERVSGTGEQASGKKATPERILEYSVQTLQVLSKFAPALTLTLYLSGSLCSDRCSETAYTVEMLSQAFQLYETLDSAAQYHQFFNNILSTLCELRNLDEENFQTYTTKACQNAATLLHKPQQCKGAALCSTLFWPLKANPVLQDKEKALSRLQRSLKIVKECRKPQQLPLLVEILNVYLYHFEYDNDLITHKFINGLLDLIRENLEDARSDDFGRPEMDGKDVDLATVESFFEQTREHIRHKKEERPDKYAPIEV
;
A
#
# COMPACT_ATOMS: atom_id res chain seq x y z
N MET A 1 40.25 -48.31 -13.80
CA MET A 1 39.34 -47.15 -13.83
C MET A 1 37.95 -47.53 -13.30
N LEU A 2 37.15 -48.31 -14.04
CA LEU A 2 35.78 -48.67 -13.60
C LEU A 2 35.73 -49.58 -12.37
N SER A 3 36.86 -50.22 -12.01
CA SER A 3 37.05 -50.92 -10.75
C SER A 3 36.81 -50.02 -9.53
N GLU A 4 37.17 -48.74 -9.61
CA GLU A 4 37.09 -47.79 -8.49
C GLU A 4 35.63 -47.49 -8.10
N LEU A 5 34.69 -47.55 -9.05
CA LEU A 5 33.25 -47.39 -8.78
C LEU A 5 32.67 -48.52 -7.91
N ARG A 6 33.43 -49.60 -7.68
CA ARG A 6 33.07 -50.70 -6.78
C ARG A 6 33.45 -50.45 -5.33
N THR A 7 34.00 -49.29 -4.99
CA THR A 7 34.25 -48.97 -3.57
C THR A 7 32.92 -48.75 -2.82
N THR A 8 32.88 -49.10 -1.53
CA THR A 8 31.81 -48.74 -0.58
C THR A 8 32.29 -47.74 0.47
N SER A 9 33.60 -47.43 0.52
CA SER A 9 34.19 -46.63 1.58
C SER A 9 34.05 -45.11 1.37
N LEU A 10 33.71 -44.69 0.14
CA LEU A 10 33.56 -43.28 -0.18
C LEU A 10 32.22 -42.73 0.30
N THR A 11 32.26 -41.48 0.77
CA THR A 11 31.05 -40.68 0.99
C THR A 11 30.37 -40.40 -0.35
N PRO A 12 29.04 -40.19 -0.38
CA PRO A 12 28.31 -39.85 -1.60
C PRO A 12 28.87 -38.68 -2.40
N LYS A 13 29.40 -37.63 -1.73
CA LYS A 13 30.08 -36.51 -2.42
C LYS A 13 31.34 -36.95 -3.16
N ASN A 14 32.20 -37.72 -2.49
CA ASN A 14 33.45 -38.19 -3.09
C ASN A 14 33.18 -39.25 -4.16
N TYR A 15 32.09 -40.02 -4.00
CA TYR A 15 31.62 -40.93 -5.03
C TYR A 15 31.08 -40.15 -6.25
N TYR A 16 30.37 -39.05 -6.03
CA TYR A 16 29.88 -38.19 -7.11
C TYR A 16 31.02 -37.51 -7.89
N SER A 17 32.05 -37.00 -7.21
CA SER A 17 33.23 -36.45 -7.90
C SER A 17 33.96 -37.52 -8.73
N LEU A 18 34.12 -38.73 -8.16
CA LEU A 18 34.70 -39.86 -8.89
C LEU A 18 33.83 -40.26 -10.10
N TYR A 19 32.51 -40.23 -9.93
CA TYR A 19 31.55 -40.49 -11.00
C TYR A 19 31.72 -39.49 -12.15
N LEU A 20 31.78 -38.19 -11.87
CA LEU A 20 31.98 -37.15 -12.90
C LEU A 20 33.32 -37.30 -13.64
N ASP A 21 34.40 -37.67 -12.93
CA ASP A 21 35.70 -37.94 -13.55
C ASP A 21 35.66 -39.14 -14.50
N ILE A 22 34.93 -40.17 -14.12
CA ILE A 22 34.78 -41.39 -14.92
C ILE A 22 33.83 -41.16 -16.09
N GLU A 23 32.74 -40.42 -15.90
CA GLU A 23 31.80 -40.03 -16.97
C GLU A 23 32.52 -39.29 -18.10
N ARG A 24 33.38 -38.31 -17.76
CA ARG A 24 34.22 -37.61 -18.74
C ARG A 24 35.14 -38.56 -19.50
N LYS A 25 35.80 -39.49 -18.81
CA LYS A 25 36.67 -40.49 -19.43
C LYS A 25 35.91 -41.46 -20.32
N LEU A 26 34.71 -41.87 -19.92
CA LEU A 26 33.84 -42.72 -20.73
C LEU A 26 33.32 -41.99 -21.96
N GLN A 27 33.08 -40.68 -21.89
CA GLN A 27 32.73 -39.87 -23.07
C GLN A 27 33.85 -39.86 -24.11
N PHE A 28 35.12 -39.69 -23.70
CA PHE A 28 36.25 -39.81 -24.63
C PHE A 28 36.32 -41.21 -25.29
N ILE A 29 36.00 -42.26 -24.54
CA ILE A 29 35.94 -43.63 -25.08
C ILE A 29 34.79 -43.77 -26.09
N GLU A 30 33.61 -43.22 -25.78
CA GLU A 30 32.45 -43.19 -26.67
C GLU A 30 32.80 -42.50 -28.00
N ASP A 31 33.39 -41.31 -27.93
CA ASP A 31 33.78 -40.52 -29.11
C ASP A 31 34.84 -41.24 -29.95
N PHE A 32 35.81 -41.88 -29.30
CA PHE A 32 36.83 -42.68 -29.98
C PHE A 32 36.21 -43.85 -30.75
N PHE A 33 35.32 -44.62 -30.12
CA PHE A 33 34.64 -45.73 -30.81
C PHE A 33 33.71 -45.23 -31.91
N TYR A 34 33.02 -44.11 -31.72
CA TYR A 34 32.20 -43.49 -32.75
C TYR A 34 33.02 -43.13 -34.00
N GLN A 35 34.19 -42.49 -33.83
CA GLN A 35 35.09 -42.15 -34.94
C GLN A 35 35.65 -43.38 -35.65
N LEU A 36 35.95 -44.45 -34.90
CA LEU A 36 36.44 -45.70 -35.48
C LEU A 36 35.38 -46.43 -36.30
N LEU A 37 34.15 -46.49 -35.80
CA LEU A 37 33.03 -47.19 -36.45
C LEU A 37 32.48 -46.43 -37.66
N THR A 38 32.65 -45.10 -37.71
CA THR A 38 32.24 -44.28 -38.86
C THR A 38 33.24 -44.35 -40.04
N LYS A 39 34.48 -44.81 -39.80
CA LYS A 39 35.48 -44.96 -40.88
C LYS A 39 35.19 -46.22 -41.70
N LYS A 40 35.10 -46.07 -43.03
CA LYS A 40 34.75 -47.12 -44.02
C LYS A 40 35.58 -48.43 -43.99
N ASN A 41 36.71 -48.49 -43.25
CA ASN A 41 37.58 -49.67 -43.13
C ASN A 41 37.81 -50.08 -41.66
N SER A 42 36.74 -50.17 -40.87
CA SER A 42 36.82 -50.70 -39.51
C SER A 42 36.71 -52.24 -39.49
N PRO A 43 37.68 -52.98 -38.93
CA PRO A 43 37.61 -54.45 -38.80
C PRO A 43 36.68 -54.92 -37.67
N LEU A 44 36.01 -54.01 -36.96
CA LEU A 44 35.20 -54.29 -35.78
C LEU A 44 33.73 -53.96 -36.07
N LYS A 45 32.85 -54.95 -35.91
CA LYS A 45 31.41 -54.77 -35.92
C LYS A 45 30.93 -54.38 -34.52
N ILE A 46 30.00 -53.43 -34.41
CA ILE A 46 29.50 -52.99 -33.10
C ILE A 46 28.74 -54.10 -32.35
N HIS A 47 28.12 -55.05 -33.06
CA HIS A 47 27.52 -56.24 -32.45
C HIS A 47 28.52 -57.07 -31.64
N GLU A 48 29.69 -57.36 -32.23
CA GLU A 48 30.77 -58.10 -31.55
C GLU A 48 31.34 -57.31 -30.38
N LEU A 49 31.37 -55.97 -30.48
CA LEU A 49 31.83 -55.11 -29.39
C LEU A 49 30.85 -55.13 -28.21
N TYR A 50 29.55 -55.12 -28.48
CA TYR A 50 28.50 -55.23 -27.45
C TYR A 50 28.61 -56.57 -26.72
N GLU A 51 28.83 -57.68 -27.45
CA GLU A 51 29.01 -59.01 -26.86
C GLU A 51 30.31 -59.11 -26.04
N ARG A 52 31.44 -58.60 -26.58
CA ARG A 52 32.74 -58.65 -25.89
C ARG A 52 32.73 -57.95 -24.54
N VAL A 53 31.99 -56.84 -24.43
CA VAL A 53 31.89 -56.12 -23.16
C VAL A 53 31.09 -56.89 -22.10
N GLN A 54 30.19 -57.78 -22.51
CA GLN A 54 29.44 -58.63 -21.58
C GLN A 54 30.31 -59.70 -20.90
N TYR A 55 31.45 -60.09 -21.51
CA TYR A 55 32.38 -61.06 -20.94
C TYR A 55 33.15 -60.53 -19.71
N ILE A 56 33.04 -59.23 -19.40
CA ILE A 56 33.64 -58.66 -18.20
C ILE A 56 32.94 -59.24 -16.96
N GLY A 57 33.68 -60.00 -16.14
CA GLY A 57 33.12 -60.70 -14.98
C GLY A 57 32.54 -59.80 -13.88
N ASN A 58 32.99 -58.54 -13.78
CA ASN A 58 32.47 -57.59 -12.78
C ASN A 58 31.28 -56.79 -13.33
N ILE A 59 30.14 -56.84 -12.63
CA ILE A 59 28.88 -56.25 -13.08
C ILE A 59 28.92 -54.72 -13.29
N VAL A 60 29.54 -53.95 -12.38
CA VAL A 60 29.55 -52.48 -12.49
C VAL A 60 30.34 -52.02 -13.72
N PRO A 61 31.62 -52.40 -13.93
CA PRO A 61 32.34 -52.09 -15.17
C PRO A 61 31.64 -52.57 -16.43
N ARG A 62 31.06 -53.77 -16.39
CA ARG A 62 30.31 -54.34 -17.51
C ARG A 62 29.15 -53.44 -17.93
N LEU A 63 28.31 -53.02 -16.98
CA LEU A 63 27.11 -52.23 -17.30
C LEU A 63 27.45 -50.81 -17.77
N TYR A 64 28.46 -50.14 -17.19
CA TYR A 64 28.89 -48.83 -17.69
C TYR A 64 29.37 -48.90 -19.15
N LEU A 65 30.19 -49.90 -19.48
CA LEU A 65 30.65 -50.10 -20.86
C LEU A 65 29.51 -50.54 -21.79
N MET A 66 28.62 -51.40 -21.31
CA MET A 66 27.45 -51.86 -22.07
C MET A 66 26.50 -50.70 -22.37
N ILE A 67 26.30 -49.77 -21.45
CA ILE A 67 25.53 -48.53 -21.68
C ILE A 67 26.25 -47.65 -22.71
N THR A 68 27.57 -47.45 -22.63
CA THR A 68 28.29 -46.63 -23.63
C THR A 68 28.17 -47.20 -25.03
N ILE A 69 28.42 -48.50 -25.19
CA ILE A 69 28.37 -49.16 -26.50
C ILE A 69 26.94 -49.30 -26.96
N GLY A 70 25.99 -49.57 -26.05
CA GLY A 70 24.58 -49.62 -26.39
C GLY A 70 24.07 -48.26 -26.88
N SER A 71 24.50 -47.17 -26.24
CA SER A 71 24.22 -45.81 -26.67
C SER A 71 24.83 -45.49 -28.06
N LEU A 72 26.01 -46.03 -28.39
CA LEU A 72 26.56 -45.97 -29.77
C LEU A 72 25.76 -46.84 -30.74
N TYR A 73 25.27 -47.99 -30.30
CA TYR A 73 24.53 -48.93 -31.12
C TYR A 73 23.20 -48.35 -31.58
N ILE A 74 22.54 -47.60 -30.70
CA ILE A 74 21.35 -46.82 -31.03
C ILE A 74 21.71 -45.70 -32.01
N ARG A 75 22.79 -44.95 -31.77
CA ARG A 75 23.22 -43.83 -32.63
C ARG A 75 23.56 -44.29 -34.06
N LEU A 76 24.09 -45.51 -34.23
CA LEU A 76 24.40 -46.08 -35.55
C LEU A 76 23.20 -46.75 -36.24
N GLN A 77 22.03 -46.82 -35.58
CA GLN A 77 20.77 -47.35 -36.11
C GLN A 77 20.79 -48.83 -36.58
N GLU A 78 21.78 -49.61 -36.16
CA GLU A 78 21.90 -51.02 -36.56
C GLU A 78 20.92 -51.95 -35.81
N LYS A 79 20.35 -51.51 -34.68
CA LYS A 79 19.30 -52.20 -33.94
C LYS A 79 18.21 -51.22 -33.51
N PRO A 80 16.94 -51.68 -33.41
CA PRO A 80 15.87 -50.84 -32.88
C PRO A 80 16.17 -50.45 -31.43
N ALA A 81 16.00 -49.16 -31.12
CA ALA A 81 16.34 -48.60 -29.82
C ALA A 81 15.54 -49.26 -28.69
N GLU A 82 14.28 -49.61 -28.93
CA GLU A 82 13.37 -50.24 -27.95
C GLU A 82 13.95 -51.52 -27.34
N VAL A 83 14.42 -52.44 -28.18
CA VAL A 83 14.93 -53.75 -27.73
C VAL A 83 16.20 -53.57 -26.90
N LEU A 84 17.06 -52.64 -27.31
CA LEU A 84 18.31 -52.40 -26.62
C LEU A 84 18.10 -51.65 -25.30
N ILE A 85 17.19 -50.67 -25.27
CA ILE A 85 16.85 -49.96 -24.04
C ILE A 85 16.22 -50.93 -23.03
N GLN A 86 15.33 -51.83 -23.47
CA GLN A 86 14.74 -52.84 -22.61
C GLN A 86 15.81 -53.79 -22.02
N ASP A 87 16.74 -54.28 -22.86
CA ASP A 87 17.87 -55.10 -22.41
C ASP A 87 18.73 -54.34 -21.37
N LEU A 88 19.10 -53.08 -21.65
CA LEU A 88 19.87 -52.25 -20.72
C LEU A 88 19.13 -52.02 -19.39
N VAL A 89 17.81 -51.74 -19.42
CA VAL A 89 17.00 -51.53 -18.20
C VAL A 89 16.92 -52.83 -17.39
N GLU A 90 16.68 -53.97 -18.04
CA GLU A 90 16.63 -55.28 -17.37
C GLU A 90 17.98 -55.66 -16.75
N MET A 91 19.08 -55.43 -17.46
CA MET A 91 20.42 -55.71 -16.96
C MET A 91 20.83 -54.77 -15.81
N CYS A 92 20.35 -53.52 -15.81
CA CYS A 92 20.54 -52.58 -14.70
C CYS A 92 19.85 -53.04 -13.40
N LYS A 93 18.82 -53.91 -13.46
CA LYS A 93 18.23 -54.53 -12.26
C LYS A 93 19.22 -55.44 -11.52
N GLY A 94 20.31 -55.86 -12.15
CA GLY A 94 21.36 -56.65 -11.49
C GLY A 94 22.13 -55.88 -10.40
N VAL A 95 22.09 -54.54 -10.39
CA VAL A 95 22.80 -53.72 -9.38
C VAL A 95 21.82 -53.26 -8.30
N GLN A 96 21.76 -54.03 -7.21
CA GLN A 96 20.87 -53.76 -6.08
C GLN A 96 21.48 -52.84 -5.01
N ASN A 97 22.78 -52.51 -5.12
CA ASN A 97 23.42 -51.58 -4.20
C ASN A 97 22.89 -50.14 -4.44
N PRO A 98 22.35 -49.46 -3.41
CA PRO A 98 21.69 -48.17 -3.59
C PRO A 98 22.52 -47.08 -4.27
N THR A 99 23.73 -46.78 -3.80
CA THR A 99 24.53 -45.69 -4.37
C THR A 99 24.99 -46.01 -5.78
N ARG A 100 25.48 -47.24 -6.01
CA ARG A 100 25.95 -47.67 -7.34
C ARG A 100 24.83 -47.74 -8.36
N GLY A 101 23.68 -48.26 -7.94
CA GLY A 101 22.50 -48.37 -8.80
C GLY A 101 21.94 -47.01 -9.19
N LEU A 102 21.91 -46.05 -8.26
CA LEU A 102 21.49 -44.67 -8.54
C LEU A 102 22.39 -44.01 -9.59
N PHE A 103 23.72 -44.04 -9.42
CA PHE A 103 24.65 -43.43 -10.38
C PHE A 103 24.72 -44.17 -11.72
N LEU A 104 24.51 -45.49 -11.73
CA LEU A 104 24.43 -46.26 -12.98
C LEU A 104 23.18 -45.90 -13.79
N ARG A 105 22.03 -45.77 -13.11
CA ARG A 105 20.78 -45.37 -13.75
C ARG A 105 20.80 -43.92 -14.20
N LEU A 106 21.45 -43.04 -13.42
CA LEU A 106 21.71 -41.67 -13.82
C LEU A 106 22.51 -41.61 -15.13
N TYR A 107 23.59 -42.38 -15.17
CA TYR A 107 24.43 -42.48 -16.35
C TYR A 107 23.66 -42.98 -17.57
N MET A 108 22.79 -43.98 -17.37
CA MET A 108 21.89 -44.47 -18.42
C MET A 108 20.96 -43.37 -18.92
N THR A 109 20.29 -42.63 -18.02
CA THR A 109 19.40 -41.52 -18.38
C THR A 109 20.16 -40.44 -19.17
N HIS A 110 21.35 -40.04 -18.72
CA HIS A 110 22.18 -39.05 -19.44
C HIS A 110 22.60 -39.53 -20.84
N LYS A 111 23.02 -40.80 -20.96
CA LYS A 111 23.50 -41.35 -22.25
C LYS A 111 22.39 -41.68 -23.23
N LEU A 112 21.16 -41.86 -22.76
CA LEU A 112 20.02 -42.18 -23.61
C LEU A 112 19.13 -40.97 -23.91
N LYS A 113 19.24 -39.85 -23.17
CA LYS A 113 18.37 -38.66 -23.32
C LYS A 113 18.16 -38.24 -24.78
N ASP A 114 19.24 -38.13 -25.56
CA ASP A 114 19.19 -37.66 -26.96
C ASP A 114 18.86 -38.77 -27.98
N LYS A 115 18.62 -39.99 -27.49
CA LYS A 115 18.53 -41.23 -28.29
C LYS A 115 17.24 -42.01 -28.02
N LEU A 116 16.27 -41.39 -27.36
CA LEU A 116 14.96 -41.98 -27.11
C LEU A 116 14.06 -41.87 -28.37
N PRO A 117 13.25 -42.91 -28.66
CA PRO A 117 12.16 -42.82 -29.63
C PRO A 117 11.12 -41.78 -29.22
N ASP A 118 10.78 -40.88 -30.13
CA ASP A 118 9.78 -39.80 -29.98
C ASP A 118 9.08 -39.59 -31.34
N LYS A 119 7.93 -38.89 -31.38
CA LYS A 119 7.10 -38.68 -32.59
C LYS A 119 7.90 -38.09 -33.77
N SER A 120 8.95 -37.32 -33.49
CA SER A 120 9.84 -36.66 -34.45
C SER A 120 11.23 -37.32 -34.58
N SER A 121 11.49 -38.41 -33.84
CA SER A 121 12.82 -39.01 -33.70
C SER A 121 13.18 -39.98 -34.82
N VAL A 122 14.45 -39.94 -35.25
CA VAL A 122 15.01 -40.86 -36.26
C VAL A 122 15.13 -42.30 -35.72
N TYR A 123 14.91 -42.52 -34.42
CA TYR A 123 15.13 -43.79 -33.73
C TYR A 123 13.85 -44.64 -33.50
N GLY A 124 12.69 -44.20 -33.99
CA GLY A 124 11.41 -44.93 -33.92
C GLY A 124 10.24 -44.06 -33.45
N ALA A 125 9.01 -44.50 -33.75
CA ALA A 125 7.76 -43.78 -33.45
C ALA A 125 7.02 -44.26 -32.19
N ASP A 126 7.48 -45.32 -31.52
CA ASP A 126 6.84 -45.85 -30.31
C ASP A 126 7.26 -45.10 -29.04
N TYR A 127 6.57 -43.99 -28.78
CA TYR A 127 6.75 -43.19 -27.58
C TYR A 127 6.15 -43.84 -26.31
N GLU A 128 5.21 -44.79 -26.45
CA GLU A 128 4.60 -45.45 -25.29
C GLU A 128 5.59 -46.38 -24.59
N SER A 129 6.38 -47.12 -25.35
CA SER A 129 7.46 -47.95 -24.82
C SER A 129 8.50 -47.09 -24.10
N THR A 130 8.90 -45.95 -24.68
CA THR A 130 9.79 -44.97 -24.05
C THR A 130 9.25 -44.47 -22.70
N ILE A 131 7.97 -44.10 -22.63
CA ILE A 131 7.32 -43.66 -21.38
C ILE A 131 7.35 -44.79 -20.33
N LYS A 132 6.99 -46.03 -20.71
CA LYS A 132 7.05 -47.19 -19.80
C LYS A 132 8.47 -47.45 -19.29
N TYR A 133 9.50 -47.28 -20.12
CA TYR A 133 10.90 -47.44 -19.72
C TYR A 133 11.34 -46.38 -18.73
N LEU A 134 11.04 -45.11 -18.99
CA LEU A 134 11.37 -44.00 -18.10
C LEU A 134 10.64 -44.12 -16.75
N LEU A 135 9.36 -44.51 -16.75
CA LEU A 135 8.59 -44.77 -15.53
C LEU A 135 9.16 -45.95 -14.73
N THR A 136 9.58 -47.02 -15.40
CA THR A 136 10.24 -48.17 -14.74
C THR A 136 11.58 -47.76 -14.14
N ASN A 137 12.38 -46.99 -14.88
CA ASN A 137 13.65 -46.49 -14.39
C ASN A 137 13.47 -45.54 -13.20
N PHE A 138 12.45 -44.68 -13.23
CA PHE A 138 12.06 -43.83 -12.12
C PHE A 138 11.67 -44.67 -10.89
N LYS A 139 10.76 -45.64 -11.03
CA LYS A 139 10.32 -46.52 -9.95
C LYS A 139 11.47 -47.24 -9.26
N ASP A 140 12.41 -47.76 -10.04
CA ASP A 140 13.59 -48.44 -9.50
C ASP A 140 14.59 -47.47 -8.85
N THR A 141 14.76 -46.27 -9.40
CA THR A 141 15.62 -45.23 -8.82
C THR A 141 15.07 -44.76 -7.47
N VAL A 142 13.76 -44.50 -7.38
CA VAL A 142 13.09 -44.18 -6.11
C VAL A 142 13.24 -45.32 -5.10
N ASN A 143 13.04 -46.57 -5.53
CA ASN A 143 13.23 -47.75 -4.66
C ASN A 143 14.65 -47.82 -4.08
N LEU A 144 15.67 -47.65 -4.93
CA LEU A 144 17.07 -47.65 -4.51
C LEU A 144 17.36 -46.50 -3.53
N PHE A 145 16.80 -45.32 -3.79
CA PHE A 145 16.96 -44.18 -2.88
C PHE A 145 16.31 -44.41 -1.52
N CYS A 146 15.09 -44.96 -1.47
CA CYS A 146 14.41 -45.27 -0.21
C CYS A 146 15.18 -46.31 0.61
N ARG A 147 15.85 -47.27 -0.04
CA ARG A 147 16.72 -48.27 0.62
C ARG A 147 18.01 -47.67 1.23
N LEU A 148 18.36 -46.42 0.96
CA LEU A 148 19.48 -45.74 1.64
C LEU A 148 19.19 -45.47 3.12
N LYS A 149 17.91 -45.44 3.52
CA LYS A 149 17.44 -45.35 4.91
C LYS A 149 17.83 -46.65 5.64
N GLY A 150 18.87 -46.61 6.48
CA GLY A 150 19.30 -47.79 7.26
C GLY A 150 19.54 -47.46 8.72
N ASP A 151 19.38 -48.47 9.58
CA ASP A 151 18.94 -48.37 11.00
C ASP A 151 19.88 -47.74 12.04
N TRP A 152 21.18 -47.49 11.78
CA TRP A 152 22.14 -47.18 12.88
C TRP A 152 22.88 -45.82 12.77
N ARG A 153 22.67 -45.03 11.71
CA ARG A 153 23.38 -43.73 11.50
C ARG A 153 22.48 -42.67 10.86
N GLY A 154 21.30 -42.45 11.45
CA GLY A 154 20.19 -41.65 10.90
C GLY A 154 20.61 -40.29 10.33
N GLU A 155 21.15 -39.39 11.16
CA GLU A 155 21.43 -38.01 10.72
C GLU A 155 22.48 -37.90 9.61
N LYS A 156 23.58 -38.64 9.71
CA LYS A 156 24.64 -38.58 8.69
C LYS A 156 24.13 -39.12 7.36
N ARG A 157 23.33 -40.18 7.38
CA ARG A 157 22.71 -40.73 6.18
C ARG A 157 21.63 -39.81 5.62
N GLU A 158 20.85 -39.11 6.44
CA GLU A 158 19.86 -38.14 5.95
C GLU A 158 20.51 -36.95 5.26
N ARG A 159 21.64 -36.43 5.78
CA ARG A 159 22.42 -35.39 5.08
C ARG A 159 22.96 -35.89 3.74
N GLU A 160 23.42 -37.14 3.70
CA GLU A 160 23.88 -37.81 2.49
C GLU A 160 22.74 -38.05 1.48
N ARG A 161 21.55 -38.45 1.95
CA ARG A 161 20.34 -38.62 1.13
C ARG A 161 19.85 -37.28 0.57
N SER A 162 19.88 -36.21 1.38
CA SER A 162 19.51 -34.86 0.95
C SER A 162 20.37 -34.36 -0.21
N GLN A 163 21.65 -34.76 -0.25
CA GLN A 163 22.55 -34.43 -1.37
C GLN A 163 22.27 -35.26 -2.63
N LEU A 164 21.76 -36.47 -2.47
CA LEU A 164 21.46 -37.40 -3.57
C LEU A 164 20.02 -37.28 -4.08
N LYS A 165 19.13 -36.55 -3.40
CA LYS A 165 17.72 -36.43 -3.79
C LYS A 165 17.56 -35.86 -5.21
N SER A 166 18.45 -34.95 -5.61
CA SER A 166 18.48 -34.35 -6.94
C SER A 166 18.54 -35.38 -8.08
N LEU A 167 19.22 -36.51 -7.85
CA LEU A 167 19.39 -37.56 -8.85
C LEU A 167 18.06 -38.21 -9.26
N ILE A 168 17.09 -38.28 -8.35
CA ILE A 168 15.79 -38.88 -8.64
C ILE A 168 14.95 -37.95 -9.52
N GLY A 169 15.12 -36.62 -9.35
CA GLY A 169 14.42 -35.60 -10.13
C GLY A 169 14.83 -35.55 -11.60
N GLN A 170 16.07 -35.91 -11.92
CA GLN A 170 16.58 -35.88 -13.31
C GLN A 170 15.82 -36.85 -14.25
N ASN A 171 15.22 -37.92 -13.72
CA ASN A 171 14.35 -38.79 -14.52
C ASN A 171 13.02 -38.12 -14.90
N LEU A 172 12.51 -37.22 -14.05
CA LEU A 172 11.28 -36.46 -14.33
C LEU A 172 11.53 -35.36 -15.37
N GLU A 173 12.71 -34.74 -15.34
CA GLU A 173 13.14 -33.84 -16.43
C GLU A 173 13.18 -34.59 -17.76
N GLY A 174 13.73 -35.81 -17.80
CA GLY A 174 13.72 -36.63 -19.01
C GLY A 174 12.31 -36.89 -19.57
N LEU A 175 11.31 -37.06 -18.70
CA LEU A 175 9.90 -37.23 -19.09
C LEU A 175 9.28 -35.93 -19.61
N SER A 176 9.63 -34.78 -19.03
CA SER A 176 9.04 -33.49 -19.42
C SER A 176 9.54 -32.97 -20.76
N HIS A 177 10.72 -33.42 -21.22
CA HIS A 177 11.28 -33.02 -22.52
C HIS A 177 10.72 -33.81 -23.72
N LEU A 178 9.87 -34.82 -23.51
CA LEU A 178 9.30 -35.60 -24.61
C LEU A 178 8.23 -34.79 -25.35
N GLU A 179 8.41 -34.57 -26.66
CA GLU A 179 7.46 -33.85 -27.51
C GLU A 179 6.15 -34.64 -27.68
N ALA A 180 6.20 -35.97 -27.59
CA ALA A 180 5.03 -36.82 -27.65
C ALA A 180 4.04 -36.68 -26.48
N LEU A 181 4.45 -36.05 -25.37
CA LEU A 181 3.66 -35.98 -24.15
C LEU A 181 2.49 -35.01 -24.29
N THR A 182 1.35 -35.51 -24.77
CA THR A 182 0.08 -34.78 -24.78
C THR A 182 -0.62 -34.85 -23.41
N THR A 183 -1.49 -33.87 -23.11
CA THR A 183 -2.26 -33.78 -21.86
C THR A 183 -3.02 -35.08 -21.52
N GLU A 184 -3.59 -35.74 -22.53
CA GLU A 184 -4.34 -37.00 -22.33
C GLU A 184 -3.43 -38.16 -21.89
N VAL A 185 -2.29 -38.32 -22.55
CA VAL A 185 -1.28 -39.34 -22.19
C VAL A 185 -0.72 -39.08 -20.80
N TYR A 186 -0.47 -37.81 -20.45
CA TYR A 186 -0.02 -37.44 -19.12
C TYR A 186 -1.05 -37.79 -18.04
N ARG A 187 -2.33 -37.43 -18.26
CA ARG A 187 -3.43 -37.69 -17.33
C ARG A 187 -3.70 -39.17 -17.10
N VAL A 188 -3.67 -39.98 -18.16
CA VAL A 188 -4.06 -41.40 -18.10
C VAL A 188 -2.89 -42.32 -17.76
N GLN A 189 -1.70 -42.08 -18.32
CA GLN A 189 -0.60 -43.05 -18.26
C GLN A 189 0.56 -42.61 -17.36
N VAL A 190 0.93 -41.33 -17.33
CA VAL A 190 2.15 -40.87 -16.65
C VAL A 190 1.88 -40.50 -15.18
N LEU A 191 0.99 -39.54 -14.94
CA LEU A 191 0.77 -39.00 -13.61
C LEU A 191 0.28 -40.05 -12.59
N PRO A 192 -0.69 -40.93 -12.90
CA PRO A 192 -1.15 -41.93 -11.93
C PRO A 192 -0.02 -42.86 -11.46
N VAL A 193 0.84 -43.28 -12.37
CA VAL A 193 1.98 -44.17 -12.08
C VAL A 193 3.04 -43.45 -11.23
N LEU A 194 3.30 -42.16 -11.51
CA LEU A 194 4.19 -41.34 -10.68
C LEU A 194 3.65 -41.18 -9.26
N LEU A 195 2.38 -40.80 -9.11
CA LEU A 195 1.74 -40.59 -7.81
C LEU A 195 1.65 -41.89 -7.01
N GLU A 196 1.28 -43.02 -7.64
CA GLU A 196 1.27 -44.34 -6.99
C GLU A 196 2.66 -44.70 -6.46
N THR A 197 3.70 -44.45 -7.26
CA THR A 197 5.09 -44.71 -6.87
C THR A 197 5.51 -43.84 -5.67
N ILE A 198 5.15 -42.56 -5.67
CA ILE A 198 5.46 -41.62 -4.57
C ILE A 198 4.74 -42.03 -3.27
N ILE A 199 3.46 -42.39 -3.35
CA ILE A 199 2.65 -42.79 -2.19
C ILE A 199 3.14 -44.12 -1.62
N LYS A 200 3.55 -45.06 -2.48
CA LYS A 200 3.94 -46.43 -2.08
C LYS A 200 5.10 -46.49 -1.08
N TYR A 201 6.15 -45.67 -1.25
CA TYR A 201 7.38 -45.83 -0.47
C TYR A 201 7.35 -45.19 0.92
N LYS A 202 6.34 -44.37 1.25
CA LYS A 202 6.11 -43.81 2.59
C LYS A 202 7.38 -43.22 3.24
N ASP A 203 8.12 -42.43 2.48
CA ASP A 203 9.32 -41.73 2.95
C ASP A 203 9.19 -40.23 2.76
N VAL A 204 9.15 -39.49 3.88
CA VAL A 204 8.90 -38.04 3.94
C VAL A 204 9.78 -37.24 2.97
N MET A 205 11.10 -37.37 3.05
CA MET A 205 12.05 -36.62 2.20
C MET A 205 11.83 -36.91 0.71
N SER A 206 11.56 -38.17 0.35
CA SER A 206 11.32 -38.54 -1.04
C SER A 206 9.98 -38.00 -1.52
N GLN A 207 8.93 -38.08 -0.70
CA GLN A 207 7.60 -37.57 -1.03
C GLN A 207 7.61 -36.06 -1.24
N GLU A 208 8.19 -35.31 -0.31
CA GLU A 208 8.32 -33.86 -0.40
C GLU A 208 9.07 -33.45 -1.68
N TYR A 209 10.28 -33.97 -1.88
CA TYR A 209 11.10 -33.60 -3.04
C TYR A 209 10.48 -34.02 -4.37
N LEU A 210 9.92 -35.23 -4.46
CA LEU A 210 9.33 -35.73 -5.71
C LEU A 210 8.06 -34.98 -6.07
N MET A 211 7.23 -34.63 -5.10
CA MET A 211 6.04 -33.81 -5.36
C MET A 211 6.43 -32.42 -5.86
N LEU A 212 7.45 -31.79 -5.25
CA LEU A 212 8.01 -30.52 -5.75
C LEU A 212 8.57 -30.67 -7.17
N CYS A 213 9.27 -31.77 -7.48
CA CYS A 213 9.75 -32.03 -8.84
C CYS A 213 8.63 -32.27 -9.85
N VAL A 214 7.54 -32.93 -9.47
CA VAL A 214 6.36 -33.06 -10.35
C VAL A 214 5.78 -31.68 -10.62
N VAL A 215 5.61 -30.86 -9.58
CA VAL A 215 5.11 -29.49 -9.71
C VAL A 215 6.08 -28.57 -10.47
N SER A 216 7.40 -28.84 -10.50
CA SER A 216 8.39 -27.99 -11.19
C SER A 216 8.73 -28.45 -12.61
N ALA A 217 8.76 -29.76 -12.87
CA ALA A 217 9.26 -30.31 -14.13
C ALA A 217 8.23 -30.24 -15.27
N PHE A 218 6.93 -30.30 -14.97
CA PHE A 218 5.87 -30.34 -15.98
C PHE A 218 5.28 -28.94 -16.27
N PRO A 219 4.75 -28.72 -17.49
CA PRO A 219 4.00 -27.50 -17.84
C PRO A 219 2.71 -27.30 -17.03
N ASP A 220 2.28 -26.04 -16.90
CA ASP A 220 1.10 -25.67 -16.12
C ASP A 220 -0.23 -26.21 -16.70
N GLU A 221 -0.30 -26.39 -18.03
CA GLU A 221 -1.46 -26.98 -18.72
C GLU A 221 -1.78 -28.40 -18.24
N PHE A 222 -0.73 -29.17 -17.96
CA PHE A 222 -0.88 -30.53 -17.42
C PHE A 222 -1.38 -30.48 -15.97
N HIS A 223 -0.91 -29.52 -15.18
CA HIS A 223 -1.36 -29.33 -13.80
C HIS A 223 -2.83 -28.91 -13.73
N LEU A 224 -3.31 -28.05 -14.64
CA LEU A 224 -4.72 -27.68 -14.72
C LEU A 224 -5.62 -28.88 -15.01
N ALA A 225 -5.25 -29.71 -15.99
CA ALA A 225 -6.04 -30.89 -16.37
C ALA A 225 -6.02 -32.02 -15.32
N THR A 226 -5.07 -32.00 -14.40
CA THR A 226 -4.82 -33.08 -13.42
C THR A 226 -4.90 -32.63 -11.96
N LEU A 227 -5.34 -31.40 -11.71
CA LEU A 227 -5.32 -30.78 -10.39
C LEU A 227 -6.02 -31.63 -9.33
N GLU A 228 -7.22 -32.14 -9.62
CA GLU A 228 -7.98 -32.97 -8.69
C GLU A 228 -7.19 -34.23 -8.28
N THR A 229 -6.56 -34.92 -9.24
CA THR A 229 -5.77 -36.13 -8.96
C THR A 229 -4.50 -35.83 -8.16
N LEU A 230 -3.89 -34.66 -8.39
CA LEU A 230 -2.69 -34.22 -7.67
C LEU A 230 -3.04 -33.83 -6.23
N LEU A 231 -4.12 -33.08 -6.02
CA LEU A 231 -4.63 -32.70 -4.70
C LEU A 231 -5.06 -33.95 -3.90
N ASP A 232 -5.78 -34.88 -4.52
CA ASP A 232 -6.15 -36.15 -3.88
C ASP A 232 -4.91 -36.97 -3.49
N ALA A 233 -3.83 -36.93 -4.27
CA ALA A 233 -2.58 -37.56 -3.89
C ALA A 233 -1.90 -36.86 -2.70
N CYS A 234 -1.95 -35.52 -2.63
CA CYS A 234 -1.46 -34.76 -1.47
C CYS A 234 -2.15 -35.20 -0.16
N THR A 235 -3.46 -35.51 -0.18
CA THR A 235 -4.16 -36.02 1.02
C THR A 235 -3.67 -37.38 1.52
N LYS A 236 -2.99 -38.15 0.66
CA LYS A 236 -2.50 -39.51 0.93
C LYS A 236 -1.02 -39.54 1.33
N LEU A 237 -0.35 -38.39 1.39
CA LEU A 237 1.05 -38.27 1.82
C LEU A 237 1.18 -38.47 3.33
N GLN A 238 2.41 -38.63 3.82
CA GLN A 238 2.69 -38.72 5.26
C GLN A 238 2.50 -37.37 5.96
N TYR A 239 2.09 -37.40 7.23
CA TYR A 239 1.81 -36.21 8.04
C TYR A 239 3.02 -35.27 8.21
N ASP A 240 4.25 -35.79 8.20
CA ASP A 240 5.47 -35.00 8.38
C ASP A 240 5.95 -34.31 7.08
N VAL A 241 5.24 -34.51 5.96
CA VAL A 241 5.58 -33.87 4.69
C VAL A 241 5.15 -32.41 4.72
N ASP A 242 6.04 -31.50 4.35
CA ASP A 242 5.74 -30.08 4.20
C ASP A 242 4.83 -29.84 2.98
N LEU A 243 3.51 -29.97 3.21
CA LEU A 243 2.48 -29.70 2.21
C LEU A 243 2.42 -28.23 1.83
N LYS A 244 2.81 -27.33 2.72
CA LYS A 244 2.75 -25.89 2.48
C LYS A 244 3.66 -25.49 1.33
N THR A 245 4.92 -25.90 1.36
CA THR A 245 5.86 -25.53 0.28
C THR A 245 5.39 -26.05 -1.08
N ILE A 246 4.82 -27.26 -1.13
CA ILE A 246 4.28 -27.86 -2.37
C ILE A 246 3.09 -27.05 -2.90
N LEU A 247 2.13 -26.73 -2.03
CA LEU A 247 0.91 -26.04 -2.42
C LEU A 247 1.16 -24.59 -2.80
N ILE A 248 2.02 -23.88 -2.06
CA ILE A 248 2.40 -22.50 -2.38
C ILE A 248 3.09 -22.46 -3.75
N GLN A 249 4.06 -23.34 -4.01
CA GLN A 249 4.74 -23.38 -5.31
C GLN A 249 3.76 -23.67 -6.47
N LEU A 250 2.80 -24.57 -6.26
CA LEU A 250 1.77 -24.87 -7.25
C LEU A 250 0.87 -23.64 -7.50
N MET A 251 0.39 -23.00 -6.43
CA MET A 251 -0.47 -21.81 -6.53
C MET A 251 0.26 -20.63 -7.17
N ASP A 252 1.52 -20.36 -6.82
CA ASP A 252 2.32 -19.28 -7.41
C ASP A 252 2.59 -19.51 -8.90
N ARG A 253 2.83 -20.76 -9.31
CA ARG A 253 2.93 -21.12 -10.72
C ARG A 253 1.63 -20.88 -11.46
N LEU A 254 0.50 -21.37 -10.92
CA LEU A 254 -0.82 -21.14 -11.51
C LEU A 254 -1.17 -19.65 -11.58
N LYS A 255 -0.78 -18.87 -10.57
CA LYS A 255 -0.94 -17.41 -10.52
C LYS A 255 -0.12 -16.71 -11.61
N ALA A 256 1.13 -17.12 -11.81
CA ALA A 256 1.97 -16.61 -12.89
C ALA A 256 1.42 -17.00 -14.27
N TYR A 257 0.95 -18.24 -14.42
CA TYR A 257 0.31 -18.72 -15.64
C TYR A 257 -0.97 -17.94 -15.95
N ALA A 258 -1.84 -17.72 -14.96
CA ALA A 258 -3.07 -16.95 -15.12
C ALA A 258 -2.82 -15.49 -15.55
N ARG A 259 -1.71 -14.88 -15.11
CA ARG A 259 -1.30 -13.55 -15.56
C ARG A 259 -0.85 -13.53 -17.02
N ASN A 260 -0.14 -14.57 -17.46
CA ASN A 260 0.43 -14.65 -18.81
C ASN A 260 -0.59 -15.13 -19.85
N PHE A 261 -1.51 -16.01 -19.47
CA PHE A 261 -2.49 -16.64 -20.36
C PHE A 261 -3.92 -16.60 -19.79
N PRO A 262 -4.56 -15.41 -19.74
CA PRO A 262 -5.93 -15.29 -19.23
C PRO A 262 -6.97 -16.07 -20.05
N GLN A 263 -6.71 -16.29 -21.36
CA GLN A 263 -7.64 -16.98 -22.26
C GLN A 263 -7.64 -18.52 -22.11
N SER A 264 -6.51 -19.14 -21.76
CA SER A 264 -6.45 -20.60 -21.53
C SER A 264 -7.06 -20.97 -20.17
N VAL A 265 -6.92 -20.08 -19.18
CA VAL A 265 -7.67 -20.18 -17.92
C VAL A 265 -9.16 -19.98 -18.17
N ALA A 266 -9.59 -19.02 -19.00
CA ALA A 266 -11.02 -18.83 -19.33
C ALA A 266 -11.69 -20.05 -20.01
N MET A 267 -10.92 -20.85 -20.77
CA MET A 267 -11.36 -22.12 -21.39
C MET A 267 -11.50 -23.28 -20.40
N HIS A 268 -10.90 -23.20 -19.22
CA HIS A 268 -10.93 -24.27 -18.21
C HIS A 268 -11.62 -23.83 -16.90
N GLY A 269 -11.35 -22.63 -16.39
CA GLY A 269 -12.13 -21.91 -15.39
C GLY A 269 -12.91 -20.78 -16.05
N GLY A 270 -14.22 -20.97 -16.18
CA GLY A 270 -15.11 -20.04 -16.89
C GLY A 270 -14.95 -18.59 -16.44
N VAL A 271 -14.30 -17.78 -17.26
CA VAL A 271 -14.47 -16.33 -17.24
C VAL A 271 -15.40 -16.01 -18.40
N VAL A 272 -16.70 -15.86 -18.09
CA VAL A 272 -17.65 -15.24 -19.02
C VAL A 272 -17.26 -13.78 -19.11
N THR A 273 -16.39 -13.43 -20.06
CA THR A 273 -16.31 -12.05 -20.53
C THR A 273 -17.61 -11.77 -21.27
N HIS A 274 -18.52 -11.05 -20.64
CA HIS A 274 -19.67 -10.44 -21.32
C HIS A 274 -19.16 -9.44 -22.36
N THR A 275 -18.94 -9.90 -23.59
CA THR A 275 -18.94 -9.05 -24.79
C THR A 275 -19.91 -9.66 -25.78
N SER A 276 -21.14 -9.14 -25.73
CA SER A 276 -22.18 -9.10 -26.78
C SER A 276 -22.12 -10.07 -27.97
N GLY A 277 -23.14 -10.95 -28.02
CA GLY A 277 -23.85 -11.32 -29.26
C GLY A 277 -23.56 -12.70 -29.86
N GLY A 278 -24.56 -13.60 -29.84
CA GLY A 278 -24.74 -14.63 -30.87
C GLY A 278 -24.71 -16.10 -30.41
N GLU A 279 -25.91 -16.60 -30.12
CA GLU A 279 -26.41 -17.98 -30.34
C GLU A 279 -25.84 -19.18 -29.57
N ALA A 280 -26.80 -20.01 -29.16
CA ALA A 280 -26.67 -21.18 -28.32
C ALA A 280 -26.06 -22.38 -29.07
N ALA A 281 -25.17 -23.09 -28.38
CA ALA A 281 -24.93 -24.51 -28.62
C ALA A 281 -24.54 -25.18 -27.30
N ASP A 282 -25.49 -25.92 -26.73
CA ASP A 282 -25.30 -26.83 -25.61
C ASP A 282 -24.39 -28.00 -26.01
N SER A 283 -23.33 -28.25 -25.24
CA SER A 283 -22.94 -29.60 -24.80
C SER A 283 -21.74 -29.59 -23.83
N SER A 284 -22.05 -29.61 -22.53
CA SER A 284 -21.32 -30.33 -21.46
C SER A 284 -19.79 -30.16 -21.37
N SER A 285 -19.32 -28.97 -20.99
CA SER A 285 -18.03 -28.80 -20.30
C SER A 285 -18.32 -28.38 -18.87
N SER A 286 -18.24 -29.32 -17.93
CA SER A 286 -18.29 -29.05 -16.50
C SER A 286 -17.25 -27.99 -16.15
N SER A 287 -17.71 -26.79 -15.81
CA SER A 287 -16.90 -25.64 -15.39
C SER A 287 -15.90 -26.04 -14.30
N PHE A 288 -14.61 -26.04 -14.63
CA PHE A 288 -13.54 -26.44 -13.71
C PHE A 288 -13.15 -25.23 -12.86
N ASP A 289 -13.85 -25.04 -11.74
CA ASP A 289 -13.52 -23.96 -10.81
C ASP A 289 -12.33 -24.35 -9.93
N ILE A 290 -11.17 -23.81 -10.28
CA ILE A 290 -9.89 -24.04 -9.61
C ILE A 290 -9.97 -23.62 -8.14
N VAL A 291 -10.63 -22.50 -7.84
CA VAL A 291 -10.72 -21.95 -6.48
C VAL A 291 -11.63 -22.82 -5.62
N ALA A 292 -12.74 -23.30 -6.17
CA ALA A 292 -13.62 -24.24 -5.48
C ALA A 292 -12.91 -25.59 -5.18
N LEU A 293 -12.08 -26.09 -6.11
CA LEU A 293 -11.30 -27.32 -5.89
C LEU A 293 -10.29 -27.16 -4.74
N PHE A 294 -9.52 -26.08 -4.74
CA PHE A 294 -8.61 -25.78 -3.64
C PHE A 294 -9.37 -25.58 -2.33
N SER A 295 -10.50 -24.87 -2.32
CA SER A 295 -11.31 -24.66 -1.11
C SER A 295 -11.87 -25.97 -0.54
N ASN A 296 -12.36 -26.86 -1.41
CA ASN A 296 -12.79 -28.21 -1.01
C ASN A 296 -11.63 -29.04 -0.48
N PHE A 297 -10.43 -28.90 -1.06
CA PHE A 297 -9.23 -29.55 -0.59
C PHE A 297 -8.78 -29.02 0.78
N MET A 298 -8.83 -27.71 1.02
CA MET A 298 -8.52 -27.11 2.33
C MET A 298 -9.45 -27.67 3.42
N ARG A 299 -10.76 -27.75 3.17
CA ARG A 299 -11.73 -28.39 4.09
C ARG A 299 -11.42 -29.88 4.37
N ARG A 300 -10.82 -30.60 3.41
CA ARG A 300 -10.38 -32.00 3.61
C ARG A 300 -9.12 -32.07 4.47
N ILE A 301 -8.21 -31.12 4.33
CA ILE A 301 -6.94 -31.06 5.05
C ILE A 301 -7.09 -30.57 6.50
N GLU A 302 -8.05 -29.69 6.80
CA GLU A 302 -8.32 -29.24 8.18
C GLU A 302 -8.51 -30.43 9.14
N LYS A 303 -9.01 -31.56 8.64
CA LYS A 303 -9.16 -32.82 9.40
C LYS A 303 -7.83 -33.52 9.72
N GLN A 304 -6.74 -33.19 9.03
CA GLN A 304 -5.40 -33.76 9.20
C GLN A 304 -4.50 -32.96 10.17
N LYS A 305 -5.02 -31.93 10.86
CA LYS A 305 -4.31 -31.10 11.87
C LYS A 305 -3.01 -30.47 11.34
N ILE A 306 -3.12 -29.60 10.34
CA ILE A 306 -2.03 -28.69 9.96
C ILE A 306 -1.87 -27.60 11.03
N ASP A 307 -0.65 -27.10 11.23
CA ASP A 307 -0.39 -25.96 12.10
C ASP A 307 -1.10 -24.69 11.58
N ALA A 308 -1.63 -23.87 12.49
CA ALA A 308 -2.41 -22.69 12.12
C ALA A 308 -1.57 -21.70 11.29
N THR A 309 -0.26 -21.65 11.49
CA THR A 309 0.64 -20.76 10.76
C THR A 309 0.84 -21.17 9.30
N ASP A 310 0.85 -22.47 9.01
CA ASP A 310 1.01 -23.00 7.66
C ASP A 310 -0.32 -22.95 6.89
N MET A 311 -1.43 -23.16 7.59
CA MET A 311 -2.77 -22.95 7.05
C MET A 311 -2.95 -21.50 6.54
N LEU A 312 -2.49 -20.51 7.32
CA LEU A 312 -2.55 -19.09 6.92
C LEU A 312 -1.74 -18.80 5.66
N ASP A 313 -0.55 -19.38 5.51
CA ASP A 313 0.30 -19.16 4.32
C ASP A 313 -0.31 -19.78 3.05
N ILE A 314 -0.93 -20.96 3.18
CA ILE A 314 -1.62 -21.62 2.06
C ILE A 314 -2.85 -20.80 1.66
N GLN A 315 -3.65 -20.35 2.63
CA GLN A 315 -4.84 -19.55 2.36
C GLN A 315 -4.50 -18.17 1.80
N ASN A 316 -3.38 -17.57 2.22
CA ASN A 316 -2.82 -16.37 1.60
C ASN A 316 -2.53 -16.56 0.11
N SER A 317 -1.88 -17.67 -0.22
CA SER A 317 -1.54 -18.01 -1.61
C SER A 317 -2.79 -18.32 -2.43
N LEU A 318 -3.77 -19.00 -1.83
CA LEU A 318 -5.07 -19.28 -2.44
C LEU A 318 -5.86 -18.00 -2.71
N LEU A 319 -5.90 -17.07 -1.76
CA LEU A 319 -6.54 -15.78 -1.93
C LEU A 319 -5.84 -14.99 -3.04
N GLY A 320 -4.50 -14.97 -3.04
CA GLY A 320 -3.71 -14.35 -4.09
C GLY A 320 -3.96 -14.95 -5.48
N LEU A 321 -4.22 -16.26 -5.56
CA LEU A 321 -4.61 -16.95 -6.80
C LEU A 321 -6.05 -16.58 -7.20
N SER A 322 -7.00 -16.68 -6.27
CA SER A 322 -8.41 -16.33 -6.50
C SER A 322 -8.55 -14.92 -7.04
N MET A 323 -7.84 -13.96 -6.45
CA MET A 323 -7.86 -12.55 -6.87
C MET A 323 -7.25 -12.32 -8.26
N THR A 324 -6.31 -13.17 -8.70
CA THR A 324 -5.78 -13.10 -10.07
C THR A 324 -6.69 -13.74 -11.12
N ILE A 325 -7.42 -14.79 -10.76
CA ILE A 325 -8.31 -15.53 -11.68
C ILE A 325 -9.66 -14.83 -11.79
N HIS A 326 -10.28 -14.52 -10.65
CA HIS A 326 -11.57 -13.83 -10.56
C HIS A 326 -11.35 -12.41 -10.07
N ARG A 327 -11.18 -11.47 -11.02
CA ARG A 327 -11.10 -10.05 -10.64
C ARG A 327 -12.43 -9.60 -10.06
N ASN A 328 -12.38 -9.07 -8.84
CA ASN A 328 -13.48 -8.36 -8.17
C ASN A 328 -14.69 -9.23 -7.73
N GLU A 329 -14.56 -10.56 -7.67
CA GLU A 329 -15.62 -11.40 -7.09
C GLU A 329 -15.46 -11.58 -5.57
N VAL A 330 -16.30 -10.87 -4.81
CA VAL A 330 -16.31 -10.86 -3.34
C VAL A 330 -16.74 -12.22 -2.74
N ARG A 331 -17.39 -13.09 -3.52
CA ARG A 331 -17.91 -14.39 -3.05
C ARG A 331 -16.80 -15.34 -2.61
N PHE A 332 -15.82 -15.59 -3.47
CA PHE A 332 -14.71 -16.49 -3.16
C PHE A 332 -13.82 -15.97 -2.03
N VAL A 333 -13.66 -14.65 -1.95
CA VAL A 333 -12.94 -14.02 -0.85
C VAL A 333 -13.67 -14.23 0.47
N ASN A 334 -15.00 -14.10 0.50
CA ASN A 334 -15.79 -14.41 1.69
C ASN A 334 -15.69 -15.90 2.06
N GLU A 335 -15.76 -16.82 1.11
CA GLU A 335 -15.63 -18.27 1.40
C GLU A 335 -14.26 -18.64 1.97
N ILE A 336 -13.18 -18.06 1.45
CA ILE A 336 -11.81 -18.25 1.96
C ILE A 336 -11.67 -17.64 3.35
N VAL A 337 -12.21 -16.44 3.56
CA VAL A 337 -12.21 -15.77 4.88
C VAL A 337 -13.06 -16.54 5.91
N ASP A 338 -14.19 -17.13 5.50
CA ASP A 338 -15.03 -17.98 6.36
C ASP A 338 -14.27 -19.27 6.73
N SER A 339 -13.63 -19.94 5.77
CA SER A 339 -12.79 -21.12 6.04
C SER A 339 -11.61 -20.76 6.96
N LEU A 340 -11.02 -19.59 6.81
CA LEU A 340 -9.98 -19.08 7.72
C LEU A 340 -10.52 -18.86 9.14
N ALA A 341 -11.69 -18.24 9.27
CA ALA A 341 -12.31 -18.01 10.56
C ALA A 341 -12.69 -19.31 11.28
N GLU A 342 -13.08 -20.35 10.54
CA GLU A 342 -13.33 -21.70 11.08
C GLU A 342 -12.02 -22.43 11.46
N ALA A 343 -10.95 -22.24 10.69
CA ALA A 343 -9.66 -22.89 10.90
C ALA A 343 -8.79 -22.24 12.02
N LEU A 344 -9.06 -20.98 12.37
CA LEU A 344 -8.30 -20.25 13.39
C LEU A 344 -8.63 -20.73 14.82
N PRO A 345 -7.63 -20.90 15.70
CA PRO A 345 -7.86 -21.21 17.11
C PRO A 345 -8.60 -20.06 17.83
N PRO A 346 -9.18 -20.32 19.02
CA PRO A 346 -9.91 -19.29 19.77
C PRO A 346 -9.04 -18.05 20.01
N VAL A 347 -9.70 -16.88 19.96
CA VAL A 347 -9.16 -15.51 19.96
C VAL A 347 -7.96 -15.32 20.88
N GLU A 348 -7.97 -15.92 22.08
CA GLU A 348 -6.92 -15.82 23.10
C GLU A 348 -5.55 -16.35 22.66
N LYS A 349 -5.48 -17.40 21.81
CA LYS A 349 -4.21 -17.93 21.30
C LYS A 349 -3.67 -17.13 20.11
N CYS A 350 -4.55 -16.50 19.33
CA CYS A 350 -4.17 -15.61 18.22
C CYS A 350 -3.60 -14.28 18.72
N LEU A 351 -4.13 -13.75 19.83
CA LEU A 351 -3.62 -12.53 20.47
C LEU A 351 -2.20 -12.71 21.05
N ALA A 352 -1.84 -13.94 21.44
CA ALA A 352 -0.56 -14.26 22.08
C ALA A 352 0.60 -14.50 21.09
N SER A 353 0.34 -14.73 19.80
CA SER A 353 1.37 -15.10 18.82
C SER A 353 1.61 -13.99 17.79
N THR A 354 2.77 -13.33 17.89
CA THR A 354 3.19 -12.25 16.97
C THR A 354 3.27 -12.73 15.51
N THR A 355 3.72 -13.97 15.28
CA THR A 355 3.89 -14.54 13.93
C THR A 355 2.57 -14.81 13.22
N ILE A 356 1.51 -15.19 13.94
CA ILE A 356 0.17 -15.34 13.38
C ILE A 356 -0.39 -13.98 12.97
N GLN A 357 -0.15 -12.94 13.77
CA GLN A 357 -0.65 -11.60 13.50
C GLN A 357 0.03 -10.95 12.30
N GLU A 358 1.35 -11.04 12.17
CA GLU A 358 2.09 -10.54 11.00
C GLU A 358 1.58 -11.18 9.70
N LYS A 359 1.27 -12.49 9.74
CA LYS A 359 0.72 -13.23 8.58
C LYS A 359 -0.73 -12.87 8.26
N ILE A 360 -1.54 -12.55 9.26
CA ILE A 360 -2.90 -12.02 9.04
C ILE A 360 -2.81 -10.60 8.48
N VAL A 361 -1.87 -9.78 8.94
CA VAL A 361 -1.63 -8.44 8.40
C VAL A 361 -1.15 -8.52 6.95
N SER A 362 -0.25 -9.44 6.59
CA SER A 362 0.15 -9.63 5.19
C SER A 362 -1.01 -10.12 4.31
N LEU A 363 -1.91 -10.95 4.86
CA LEU A 363 -3.15 -11.34 4.17
C LEU A 363 -4.03 -10.13 3.84
N LEU A 364 -4.29 -9.30 4.85
CA LEU A 364 -5.19 -8.15 4.72
C LEU A 364 -4.56 -7.03 3.88
N VAL A 365 -3.26 -6.75 4.04
CA VAL A 365 -2.60 -5.62 3.38
C VAL A 365 -2.02 -6.00 2.02
N ASP A 366 -1.19 -7.04 1.95
CA ASP A 366 -0.49 -7.37 0.70
C ASP A 366 -1.40 -8.11 -0.29
N THR A 367 -2.32 -8.95 0.20
CA THR A 367 -3.17 -9.76 -0.68
C THR A 367 -4.50 -9.08 -0.97
N ILE A 368 -5.22 -8.61 0.05
CA ILE A 368 -6.53 -7.96 -0.14
C ILE A 368 -6.33 -6.52 -0.66
N LEU A 369 -5.77 -5.61 0.14
CA LEU A 369 -5.75 -4.18 -0.24
C LEU A 369 -5.03 -3.86 -1.55
N ARG A 370 -3.94 -4.57 -1.89
CA ARG A 370 -3.18 -4.32 -3.14
C ARG A 370 -3.80 -4.94 -4.39
N SER A 371 -4.69 -5.94 -4.26
CA SER A 371 -5.24 -6.64 -5.43
C SER A 371 -6.62 -6.16 -5.84
N PHE A 372 -7.36 -5.48 -4.95
CA PHE A 372 -8.65 -4.90 -5.30
C PHE A 372 -8.48 -3.57 -6.07
N ASP A 373 -9.08 -3.52 -7.27
CA ASP A 373 -9.14 -2.31 -8.11
C ASP A 373 -10.02 -1.20 -7.49
N THR A 374 -10.88 -1.53 -6.51
CA THR A 374 -11.71 -0.57 -5.80
C THR A 374 -11.85 -0.95 -4.33
N VAL A 375 -11.37 -0.11 -3.41
CA VAL A 375 -11.48 -0.38 -1.95
C VAL A 375 -12.94 -0.58 -1.48
N LEU A 376 -13.91 -0.05 -2.22
CA LEU A 376 -15.34 -0.20 -1.90
C LEU A 376 -15.80 -1.67 -1.90
N SER A 377 -15.22 -2.57 -2.71
CA SER A 377 -15.59 -3.99 -2.68
C SER A 377 -15.03 -4.72 -1.46
N VAL A 378 -13.96 -4.19 -0.84
CA VAL A 378 -13.45 -4.68 0.46
C VAL A 378 -14.47 -4.42 1.58
N LEU A 379 -15.29 -3.36 1.46
CA LEU A 379 -16.35 -3.04 2.44
C LEU A 379 -17.54 -4.00 2.39
N GLU A 380 -17.69 -4.77 1.31
CA GLU A 380 -18.72 -5.80 1.17
C GLU A 380 -18.32 -7.13 1.82
N ILE A 381 -17.07 -7.26 2.28
CA ILE A 381 -16.57 -8.45 2.98
C ILE A 381 -17.15 -8.47 4.40
N ASN A 382 -18.21 -9.26 4.59
CA ASN A 382 -18.99 -9.31 5.83
C ASN A 382 -18.18 -9.73 7.08
N ARG A 383 -17.05 -10.43 6.88
CA ARG A 383 -16.22 -11.00 7.96
C ARG A 383 -14.88 -10.28 8.16
N PHE A 384 -14.60 -9.22 7.40
CA PHE A 384 -13.38 -8.42 7.59
C PHE A 384 -13.32 -7.81 9.00
N THR A 385 -14.47 -7.40 9.54
CA THR A 385 -14.63 -6.95 10.94
C THR A 385 -14.24 -8.03 11.95
N ASN A 386 -14.60 -9.29 11.69
CA ASN A 386 -14.28 -10.41 12.58
C ASN A 386 -12.78 -10.70 12.58
N LEU A 387 -12.10 -10.62 11.43
CA LEU A 387 -10.65 -10.75 11.35
C LEU A 387 -9.93 -9.60 12.06
N MET A 388 -10.43 -8.37 11.93
CA MET A 388 -9.89 -7.21 12.66
C MET A 388 -9.95 -7.41 14.18
N ASN A 389 -11.00 -8.07 14.70
CA ASN A 389 -11.12 -8.36 16.12
C ASN A 389 -10.10 -9.39 16.64
N LEU A 390 -9.43 -10.15 15.76
CA LEU A 390 -8.39 -11.12 16.13
C LEU A 390 -7.00 -10.49 16.29
N LEU A 391 -6.83 -9.22 15.89
CA LEU A 391 -5.55 -8.51 15.88
C LEU A 391 -5.34 -7.68 17.15
N ASN A 392 -4.08 -7.56 17.59
CA ASN A 392 -3.67 -6.61 18.63
C ASN A 392 -3.95 -5.16 18.19
N TYR A 393 -4.07 -4.24 19.15
CA TYR A 393 -4.34 -2.82 18.87
C TYR A 393 -3.38 -2.20 17.85
N GLU A 394 -2.07 -2.43 17.98
CA GLU A 394 -1.06 -1.90 17.05
C GLU A 394 -1.27 -2.39 15.60
N ASN A 395 -1.56 -3.68 15.44
CA ASN A 395 -1.82 -4.28 14.13
C ASN A 395 -3.17 -3.84 13.54
N ARG A 396 -4.22 -3.69 14.37
CA ARG A 396 -5.50 -3.08 13.97
C ARG A 396 -5.30 -1.65 13.47
N LYS A 397 -4.50 -0.85 14.19
CA LYS A 397 -4.16 0.53 13.84
C LYS A 397 -3.39 0.59 12.53
N PHE A 398 -2.40 -0.29 12.34
CA PHE A 398 -1.61 -0.38 11.11
C PHE A 398 -2.48 -0.74 9.89
N VAL A 399 -3.30 -1.79 9.98
CA VAL A 399 -4.21 -2.20 8.89
C VAL A 399 -5.20 -1.07 8.56
N SER A 400 -5.74 -0.41 9.58
CA SER A 400 -6.64 0.75 9.39
C SER A 400 -5.95 1.90 8.65
N ASN A 401 -4.68 2.20 8.98
CA ASN A 401 -3.92 3.25 8.30
C ASN A 401 -3.63 2.88 6.84
N GLN A 402 -3.26 1.63 6.56
CA GLN A 402 -3.07 1.15 5.19
C GLN A 402 -4.36 1.21 4.37
N LEU A 403 -5.51 0.91 5.00
CA LEU A 403 -6.81 1.01 4.36
C LEU A 403 -7.15 2.47 3.99
N VAL A 404 -6.85 3.43 4.88
CA VAL A 404 -6.98 4.87 4.58
C VAL A 404 -6.07 5.29 3.43
N ILE A 405 -4.80 4.87 3.44
CA ILE A 405 -3.85 5.17 2.36
C ILE A 405 -4.36 4.61 1.02
N ALA A 406 -4.86 3.38 1.00
CA ALA A 406 -5.40 2.76 -0.20
C ALA A 406 -6.58 3.56 -0.78
N VAL A 407 -7.51 4.01 0.06
CA VAL A 407 -8.63 4.87 -0.39
C VAL A 407 -8.14 6.20 -0.97
N LEU A 408 -7.17 6.84 -0.32
CA LEU A 408 -6.62 8.11 -0.77
C LEU A 408 -5.84 7.97 -2.09
N GLN A 409 -5.08 6.88 -2.27
CA GLN A 409 -4.33 6.62 -3.50
C GLN A 409 -5.23 6.29 -4.70
N GLN A 410 -6.33 5.58 -4.47
CA GLN A 410 -7.29 5.21 -5.52
C GLN A 410 -8.32 6.31 -5.83
N ASP A 411 -8.31 7.43 -5.09
CA ASP A 411 -9.31 8.52 -5.14
C ASP A 411 -10.77 7.99 -5.18
N SER A 412 -11.05 6.98 -4.35
CA SER A 412 -12.35 6.31 -4.33
C SER A 412 -13.40 7.21 -3.68
N LYS A 413 -14.44 7.59 -4.44
CA LYS A 413 -15.53 8.44 -3.96
C LYS A 413 -16.46 7.66 -3.03
N LEU A 414 -16.63 8.16 -1.80
CA LEU A 414 -17.58 7.61 -0.83
C LEU A 414 -18.96 8.25 -1.03
N SER A 415 -19.79 7.64 -1.90
CA SER A 415 -21.09 8.19 -2.32
C SER A 415 -22.25 7.88 -1.36
N HIS A 416 -22.18 6.79 -0.59
CA HIS A 416 -23.28 6.33 0.28
C HIS A 416 -22.93 6.40 1.76
N TRP A 417 -23.89 6.85 2.58
CA TRP A 417 -23.74 6.94 4.04
C TRP A 417 -23.49 5.59 4.72
N GLU A 418 -24.02 4.49 4.16
CA GLU A 418 -23.81 3.13 4.69
C GLU A 418 -22.36 2.68 4.53
N HIS A 419 -21.76 2.95 3.36
CA HIS A 419 -20.36 2.64 3.09
C HIS A 419 -19.45 3.43 4.03
N VAL A 420 -19.76 4.71 4.25
CA VAL A 420 -19.06 5.56 5.24
C VAL A 420 -19.20 4.97 6.64
N SER A 421 -20.40 4.56 7.07
CA SER A 421 -20.59 3.99 8.41
C SER A 421 -19.83 2.67 8.60
N LYS A 422 -19.82 1.78 7.59
CA LYS A 422 -19.06 0.53 7.63
C LYS A 422 -17.55 0.79 7.64
N PHE A 423 -17.08 1.71 6.80
CA PHE A 423 -15.68 2.12 6.74
C PHE A 423 -15.20 2.73 8.05
N PHE A 424 -16.00 3.60 8.67
CA PHE A 424 -15.71 4.18 9.99
C PHE A 424 -15.70 3.12 11.10
N ALA A 425 -16.50 2.05 10.98
CA ALA A 425 -16.43 0.91 11.91
C ALA A 425 -15.11 0.13 11.75
N LEU A 426 -14.55 0.03 10.54
CA LEU A 426 -13.24 -0.60 10.31
C LEU A 426 -12.07 0.25 10.80
N ILE A 427 -12.21 1.58 10.71
CA ILE A 427 -11.18 2.55 11.11
C ILE A 427 -11.37 3.01 12.56
N ASP A 428 -12.26 2.37 13.32
CA ASP A 428 -12.50 2.69 14.74
C ASP A 428 -11.21 2.76 15.60
N PRO A 429 -10.15 1.94 15.38
CA PRO A 429 -8.87 2.10 16.08
C PRO A 429 -8.18 3.46 15.86
N LEU A 430 -8.30 4.04 14.66
CA LEU A 430 -7.77 5.39 14.35
C LEU A 430 -8.73 6.51 14.79
N LEU A 431 -10.01 6.18 15.01
CA LEU A 431 -11.02 7.14 15.42
C LEU A 431 -11.22 7.24 16.93
N ARG A 432 -11.00 6.17 17.70
CA ARG A 432 -11.15 6.17 19.18
C ARG A 432 -9.94 5.58 19.87
N ASP A 433 -9.68 6.05 21.08
CA ASP A 433 -8.80 5.35 22.01
C ASP A 433 -9.57 4.12 22.53
N GLN A 434 -9.06 2.92 22.25
CA GLN A 434 -9.63 1.66 22.75
C GLN A 434 -9.05 1.35 24.14
N GLU A 435 -9.82 0.66 24.98
CA GLU A 435 -9.40 0.30 26.36
C GLU A 435 -8.12 -0.56 26.39
N ASP A 436 -7.84 -1.29 25.29
CA ASP A 436 -6.64 -2.12 25.10
C ASP A 436 -5.38 -1.31 24.68
N ALA A 437 -5.49 0.00 24.48
CA ALA A 437 -4.37 0.82 24.00
C ALA A 437 -3.36 1.09 25.13
N PRO A 438 -2.04 0.97 24.88
CA PRO A 438 -1.04 1.34 25.88
C PRO A 438 -1.19 2.83 26.25
N PRO A 439 -1.03 3.20 27.53
CA PRO A 439 -1.22 4.57 27.98
C PRO A 439 -0.27 5.52 27.24
N SER A 440 -0.84 6.58 26.65
CA SER A 440 -0.15 7.52 25.75
C SER A 440 0.94 8.39 26.40
N GLU A 441 1.23 8.19 27.69
CA GLU A 441 2.21 8.97 28.46
C GLU A 441 3.66 8.59 28.14
N ASN A 442 3.90 7.45 27.47
CA ASN A 442 5.24 6.97 27.10
C ASN A 442 5.64 7.22 25.62
N ALA A 443 4.88 8.02 24.86
CA ALA A 443 5.13 8.23 23.44
C ALA A 443 6.38 9.10 23.19
N SER A 444 7.33 8.59 22.41
CA SER A 444 8.49 9.35 21.93
C SER A 444 8.06 10.49 21.00
N LYS A 445 8.94 11.48 20.76
CA LYS A 445 8.67 12.59 19.82
C LYS A 445 8.37 12.10 18.39
N GLU A 446 8.94 10.96 18.01
CA GLU A 446 8.71 10.31 16.71
C GLU A 446 7.29 9.72 16.63
N SER A 447 6.82 9.06 17.70
CA SER A 447 5.44 8.56 17.77
C SER A 447 4.39 9.68 17.76
N GLN A 448 4.75 10.88 18.22
CA GLN A 448 3.87 12.05 18.11
C GLN A 448 3.77 12.57 16.66
N GLN A 449 4.86 12.55 15.91
CA GLN A 449 4.84 12.94 14.48
C GLN A 449 4.05 11.94 13.65
N GLU A 450 4.27 10.64 13.86
CA GLU A 450 3.49 9.57 13.22
C GLU A 450 2.00 9.71 13.53
N PHE A 451 1.64 10.00 14.77
CA PHE A 451 0.26 10.25 15.16
C PHE A 451 -0.34 11.45 14.43
N VAL A 452 0.40 12.55 14.28
CA VAL A 452 -0.09 13.73 13.54
C VAL A 452 -0.29 13.40 12.06
N GLU A 453 0.64 12.66 11.44
CA GLU A 453 0.50 12.23 10.05
C GLU A 453 -0.72 11.31 9.84
N GLU A 454 -0.94 10.35 10.74
CA GLU A 454 -2.12 9.48 10.71
C GLU A 454 -3.41 10.29 10.80
N GLN A 455 -3.49 11.23 11.76
CA GLN A 455 -4.68 12.05 11.93
C GLN A 455 -4.91 12.98 10.74
N ASN A 456 -3.84 13.51 10.12
CA ASN A 456 -3.96 14.29 8.88
C ASN A 456 -4.49 13.44 7.73
N ARG A 457 -4.08 12.17 7.59
CA ARG A 457 -4.64 11.24 6.59
C ARG A 457 -6.11 10.97 6.82
N VAL A 458 -6.52 10.76 8.08
CA VAL A 458 -7.94 10.62 8.44
C VAL A 458 -8.72 11.90 8.10
N ALA A 459 -8.11 13.06 8.34
CA ALA A 459 -8.73 14.35 8.05
C ALA A 459 -8.92 14.58 6.54
N LEU A 460 -8.03 14.04 5.69
CA LEU A 460 -8.17 14.09 4.23
C LEU A 460 -9.38 13.30 3.71
N LEU A 461 -9.80 12.23 4.37
CA LEU A 461 -10.97 11.41 3.96
C LEU A 461 -12.27 12.21 3.81
N VAL A 462 -12.37 13.36 4.48
CA VAL A 462 -13.51 14.27 4.35
C VAL A 462 -13.68 14.72 2.89
N PHE A 463 -12.58 14.92 2.15
CA PHE A 463 -12.60 15.38 0.76
C PHE A 463 -12.95 14.27 -0.24
N GLN A 464 -12.78 13.00 0.14
CA GLN A 464 -13.21 11.83 -0.65
C GLN A 464 -14.72 11.56 -0.52
N CYS A 465 -15.37 12.14 0.50
CA CYS A 465 -16.83 12.13 0.62
C CYS A 465 -17.43 13.15 -0.36
N GLN A 466 -17.68 12.70 -1.59
CA GLN A 466 -18.31 13.52 -2.64
C GLN A 466 -19.60 12.86 -3.13
N ASN A 467 -20.64 13.67 -3.24
CA ASN A 467 -21.89 13.27 -3.88
C ASN A 467 -22.46 14.48 -4.65
N GLU A 468 -23.19 14.22 -5.73
CA GLU A 468 -23.92 15.24 -6.48
C GLU A 468 -25.12 15.75 -5.72
N ASP A 469 -25.77 14.89 -4.93
CA ASP A 469 -26.91 15.23 -4.08
C ASP A 469 -26.46 15.84 -2.75
N THR A 470 -26.88 17.08 -2.51
CA THR A 470 -26.56 17.86 -1.30
C THR A 470 -27.17 17.27 -0.03
N ASP A 471 -28.35 16.62 -0.11
CA ASP A 471 -29.01 16.02 1.05
C ASP A 471 -28.28 14.76 1.53
N ILE A 472 -27.79 13.94 0.59
CA ILE A 472 -27.00 12.74 0.90
C ILE A 472 -25.64 13.15 1.45
N LEU A 473 -25.02 14.17 0.84
CA LEU A 473 -23.73 14.71 1.30
C LEU A 473 -23.82 15.26 2.73
N PHE A 474 -24.90 15.97 3.07
CA PHE A 474 -25.14 16.44 4.44
C PHE A 474 -25.31 15.29 5.44
N ARG A 475 -26.00 14.21 5.07
CA ARG A 475 -26.12 13.00 5.92
C ARG A 475 -24.78 12.28 6.11
N ILE A 476 -23.94 12.27 5.08
CA ILE A 476 -22.58 11.74 5.15
C ILE A 476 -21.77 12.57 6.15
N TYR A 477 -21.73 13.89 5.99
CA TYR A 477 -21.02 14.77 6.93
C TYR A 477 -21.54 14.68 8.36
N ALA A 478 -22.85 14.52 8.57
CA ALA A 478 -23.41 14.28 9.89
C ALA A 478 -22.93 12.95 10.51
N SER A 479 -22.78 11.89 9.71
CA SER A 479 -22.21 10.61 10.16
C SER A 479 -20.72 10.74 10.47
N VAL A 480 -19.96 11.45 9.63
CA VAL A 480 -18.53 11.75 9.84
C VAL A 480 -18.33 12.55 11.13
N ARG A 481 -19.17 13.58 11.36
CA ARG A 481 -19.17 14.38 12.60
C ARG A 481 -19.36 13.50 13.84
N LYS A 482 -20.31 12.56 13.80
CA LYS A 482 -20.54 11.60 14.91
C LYS A 482 -19.35 10.66 15.11
N GLY A 483 -18.68 10.26 14.03
CA GLY A 483 -17.47 9.44 14.09
C GLY A 483 -16.30 10.18 14.75
N PHE A 484 -15.96 11.36 14.24
CA PHE A 484 -14.85 12.17 14.74
C PHE A 484 -15.09 12.71 16.16
N GLY A 485 -16.33 13.02 16.51
CA GLY A 485 -16.69 13.48 17.86
C GLY A 485 -16.43 12.45 18.97
N ARG A 486 -16.19 11.18 18.63
CA ARG A 486 -15.85 10.12 19.59
C ARG A 486 -14.35 9.95 19.83
N GLY A 487 -13.50 10.71 19.13
CA GLY A 487 -12.04 10.52 19.12
C GLY A 487 -11.23 11.23 20.19
N GLY A 488 -11.88 11.85 21.17
CA GLY A 488 -11.20 12.48 22.29
C GLY A 488 -10.42 13.75 21.94
N GLU A 489 -9.79 14.36 22.94
CA GLU A 489 -9.29 15.74 22.91
C GLU A 489 -8.16 15.95 21.89
N ARG A 490 -7.24 14.99 21.76
CA ARG A 490 -6.03 15.12 20.91
C ARG A 490 -6.27 14.87 19.43
N ARG A 491 -7.31 14.12 19.04
CA ARG A 491 -7.62 13.78 17.63
C ARG A 491 -8.57 14.80 17.00
N ILE A 492 -9.47 15.35 17.81
CA ILE A 492 -10.49 16.32 17.38
C ILE A 492 -9.88 17.59 16.76
N GLN A 493 -8.73 18.05 17.27
CA GLN A 493 -8.05 19.26 16.79
C GLN A 493 -7.62 19.19 15.31
N TYR A 494 -7.37 17.99 14.77
CA TYR A 494 -6.96 17.80 13.38
C TYR A 494 -8.13 17.38 12.48
N THR A 495 -8.99 16.48 12.97
CA THR A 495 -10.03 15.83 12.14
C THR A 495 -11.26 16.69 11.91
N LEU A 496 -11.66 17.55 12.86
CA LEU A 496 -12.84 18.41 12.69
C LEU A 496 -12.62 19.62 11.78
N VAL A 497 -11.37 20.04 11.60
CA VAL A 497 -11.04 21.27 10.86
C VAL A 497 -11.41 21.14 9.37
N PRO A 498 -11.02 20.08 8.64
CA PRO A 498 -11.45 19.90 7.25
C PRO A 498 -12.95 19.70 7.11
N LEU A 499 -13.61 19.11 8.11
CA LEU A 499 -15.06 18.95 8.11
C LEU A 499 -15.78 20.31 8.15
N ILE A 500 -15.25 21.29 8.90
CA ILE A 500 -15.79 22.65 8.91
C ILE A 500 -15.63 23.30 7.53
N TYR A 501 -14.46 23.21 6.91
CA TYR A 501 -14.27 23.73 5.55
C TYR A 501 -15.19 23.05 4.53
N ALA A 502 -15.41 21.74 4.64
CA ALA A 502 -16.36 21.02 3.81
C ALA A 502 -17.81 21.48 4.03
N TYR A 503 -18.21 21.78 5.27
CA TYR A 503 -19.50 22.39 5.56
C TYR A 503 -19.62 23.78 4.93
N LEU A 504 -18.59 24.63 5.02
CA LEU A 504 -18.62 25.97 4.40
C LEU A 504 -18.72 25.90 2.87
N GLN A 505 -17.97 24.99 2.23
CA GLN A 505 -18.08 24.75 0.79
C GLN A 505 -19.47 24.22 0.39
N LEU A 506 -20.08 23.36 1.23
CA LEU A 506 -21.43 22.87 1.01
C LEU A 506 -22.46 24.01 1.08
N VAL A 507 -22.28 24.94 2.04
CA VAL A 507 -23.13 26.13 2.17
C VAL A 507 -23.06 27.00 0.92
N GLU A 508 -21.85 27.29 0.41
CA GLU A 508 -21.68 28.04 -0.85
C GLU A 508 -22.29 27.31 -2.07
N ARG A 509 -22.17 25.98 -2.11
CA ARG A 509 -22.79 25.18 -3.19
C ARG A 509 -24.32 25.25 -3.15
N VAL A 510 -24.92 25.14 -1.97
CA VAL A 510 -26.38 25.18 -1.78
C VAL A 510 -26.93 26.56 -2.14
N SER A 511 -26.25 27.64 -1.72
CA SER A 511 -26.65 29.01 -2.05
C SER A 511 -26.48 29.35 -3.54
N GLY A 512 -25.43 28.84 -4.19
CA GLY A 512 -25.18 29.03 -5.62
C GLY A 512 -26.18 28.32 -6.55
N THR A 513 -26.80 27.21 -6.11
CA THR A 513 -27.77 26.47 -6.93
C THR A 513 -29.15 27.12 -7.05
N GLY A 514 -29.46 28.19 -6.30
CA GLY A 514 -30.68 29.02 -6.46
C GLY A 514 -32.03 28.31 -6.22
N GLU A 515 -32.08 26.98 -6.14
CA GLU A 515 -33.28 26.24 -5.80
C GLU A 515 -33.46 26.17 -4.29
N GLN A 516 -34.18 27.15 -3.74
CA GLN A 516 -35.00 26.90 -2.56
C GLN A 516 -36.13 25.91 -2.92
N ALA A 517 -35.76 24.66 -3.20
CA ALA A 517 -36.71 23.59 -3.40
C ALA A 517 -37.31 23.23 -2.04
N SER A 518 -38.55 23.66 -1.82
CA SER A 518 -39.33 23.30 -0.63
C SER A 518 -39.29 21.78 -0.41
N GLY A 519 -38.61 21.33 0.64
CA GLY A 519 -38.56 19.91 1.04
C GLY A 519 -37.16 19.29 1.18
N LYS A 520 -36.07 19.94 0.76
CA LYS A 520 -34.70 19.44 1.01
C LYS A 520 -34.30 19.62 2.47
N LYS A 521 -33.63 18.62 3.07
CA LYS A 521 -33.25 18.64 4.51
C LYS A 521 -32.00 19.48 4.77
N ALA A 522 -31.15 19.68 3.76
CA ALA A 522 -29.95 20.50 3.78
C ALA A 522 -30.26 21.95 3.41
N THR A 523 -30.81 22.71 4.36
CA THR A 523 -30.88 24.17 4.26
C THR A 523 -29.55 24.80 4.70
N PRO A 524 -29.16 25.97 4.17
CA PRO A 524 -27.93 26.65 4.59
C PRO A 524 -27.93 26.92 6.10
N GLU A 525 -29.08 27.30 6.67
CA GLU A 525 -29.31 27.47 8.11
C GLU A 525 -28.92 26.22 8.93
N ARG A 526 -29.40 25.04 8.52
CA ARG A 526 -29.09 23.79 9.23
C ARG A 526 -27.63 23.41 9.13
N ILE A 527 -27.01 23.63 7.97
CA ILE A 527 -25.59 23.35 7.80
C ILE A 527 -24.75 24.29 8.67
N LEU A 528 -25.12 25.57 8.75
CA LEU A 528 -24.49 26.56 9.62
C LEU A 528 -24.72 26.24 11.10
N GLU A 529 -25.92 25.80 11.50
CA GLU A 529 -26.17 25.33 12.87
C GLU A 529 -25.23 24.16 13.23
N TYR A 530 -25.08 23.18 12.34
CA TYR A 530 -24.16 22.07 12.54
C TYR A 530 -22.70 22.51 12.58
N SER A 531 -22.30 23.51 11.79
CA SER A 531 -20.94 24.05 11.81
C SER A 531 -20.65 24.79 13.11
N VAL A 532 -21.57 25.65 13.59
CA VAL A 532 -21.46 26.33 14.90
C VAL A 532 -21.35 25.31 16.03
N GLN A 533 -22.22 24.32 16.09
CA GLN A 533 -22.15 23.29 17.12
C GLN A 533 -20.85 22.46 17.04
N THR A 534 -20.25 22.30 15.86
CA THR A 534 -18.94 21.62 15.70
C THR A 534 -17.81 22.52 16.20
N LEU A 535 -17.86 23.81 15.89
CA LEU A 535 -16.91 24.81 16.35
C LEU A 535 -16.96 25.00 17.88
N GLN A 536 -18.14 24.89 18.50
CA GLN A 536 -18.30 24.92 19.97
C GLN A 536 -17.63 23.73 20.67
N VAL A 537 -17.54 22.57 20.00
CA VAL A 537 -16.79 21.44 20.53
C VAL A 537 -15.29 21.68 20.35
N LEU A 538 -14.87 22.22 19.19
CA LEU A 538 -13.47 22.52 18.90
C LEU A 538 -12.90 23.63 19.79
N SER A 539 -13.71 24.62 20.18
CA SER A 539 -13.29 25.78 20.98
C SER A 539 -12.68 25.40 22.32
N LYS A 540 -13.10 24.26 22.90
CA LYS A 540 -12.57 23.73 24.17
C LYS A 540 -11.14 23.21 24.04
N PHE A 541 -10.74 22.75 22.85
CA PHE A 541 -9.48 22.05 22.64
C PHE A 541 -8.46 22.89 21.87
N ALA A 542 -8.91 23.68 20.88
CA ALA A 542 -8.05 24.48 20.02
C ALA A 542 -8.63 25.90 19.80
N PRO A 543 -8.61 26.78 20.82
CA PRO A 543 -9.33 28.06 20.77
C PRO A 543 -8.78 29.02 19.69
N ALA A 544 -7.47 29.04 19.49
CA ALA A 544 -6.79 29.88 18.50
C ALA A 544 -7.20 29.55 17.05
N LEU A 545 -7.24 28.26 16.70
CA LEU A 545 -7.68 27.80 15.38
C LEU A 545 -9.18 28.01 15.18
N THR A 546 -9.97 27.72 16.22
CA THR A 546 -11.42 27.88 16.19
C THR A 546 -11.82 29.34 15.93
N LEU A 547 -11.10 30.31 16.49
CA LEU A 547 -11.32 31.74 16.21
C LEU A 547 -11.21 32.04 14.71
N THR A 548 -10.16 31.54 14.05
CA THR A 548 -9.97 31.75 12.61
C THR A 548 -11.10 31.10 11.79
N LEU A 549 -11.59 29.94 12.23
CA LEU A 549 -12.70 29.24 11.59
C LEU A 549 -14.06 29.90 11.82
N TYR A 550 -14.30 30.51 12.98
CA TYR A 550 -15.50 31.34 13.20
C TYR A 550 -15.50 32.55 12.28
N LEU A 551 -14.34 33.19 12.09
CA LEU A 551 -14.21 34.34 11.19
C LEU A 551 -14.44 33.94 9.73
N SER A 552 -13.83 32.86 9.25
CA SER A 552 -14.09 32.36 7.89
C SER A 552 -15.53 31.90 7.71
N GLY A 553 -16.12 31.28 8.74
CA GLY A 553 -17.54 30.94 8.77
C GLY A 553 -18.44 32.17 8.65
N SER A 554 -18.11 33.26 9.34
CA SER A 554 -18.88 34.52 9.28
C SER A 554 -18.86 35.17 7.90
N LEU A 555 -17.74 35.09 7.17
CA LEU A 555 -17.66 35.56 5.77
C LEU A 555 -18.51 34.71 4.84
N CYS A 556 -18.54 33.39 5.07
CA CYS A 556 -19.35 32.47 4.27
C CYS A 556 -20.86 32.68 4.52
N SER A 557 -21.28 32.86 5.77
CA SER A 557 -22.68 33.15 6.11
C SER A 557 -23.13 34.50 5.57
N ASP A 558 -22.24 35.51 5.59
CA ASP A 558 -22.50 36.83 5.00
C ASP A 558 -22.74 36.73 3.49
N ARG A 559 -21.90 35.99 2.76
CA ARG A 559 -22.12 35.70 1.32
C ARG A 559 -23.44 35.01 1.04
N CYS A 560 -23.94 34.20 1.97
CA CYS A 560 -25.21 33.49 1.87
C CYS A 560 -26.41 34.32 2.32
N SER A 561 -26.22 35.59 2.71
CA SER A 561 -27.25 36.51 3.21
C SER A 561 -27.94 36.07 4.51
N GLU A 562 -27.30 35.21 5.30
CA GLU A 562 -27.82 34.73 6.59
C GLU A 562 -27.23 35.56 7.74
N THR A 563 -27.88 36.68 8.08
CA THR A 563 -27.36 37.67 9.04
C THR A 563 -27.33 37.15 10.49
N ALA A 564 -28.30 36.34 10.89
CA ALA A 564 -28.40 35.80 12.25
C ALA A 564 -27.19 34.95 12.64
N TYR A 565 -26.77 34.02 11.76
CA TYR A 565 -25.62 33.16 12.00
C TYR A 565 -24.29 33.90 11.90
N THR A 566 -24.19 34.93 11.03
CA THR A 566 -23.02 35.82 10.96
C THR A 566 -22.79 36.50 12.31
N VAL A 567 -23.84 37.06 12.92
CA VAL A 567 -23.77 37.71 14.24
C VAL A 567 -23.42 36.69 15.33
N GLU A 568 -24.01 35.49 15.31
CA GLU A 568 -23.69 34.45 16.28
C GLU A 568 -22.21 34.03 16.22
N MET A 569 -21.69 33.72 15.03
CA MET A 569 -20.29 33.34 14.84
C MET A 569 -19.32 34.46 15.22
N LEU A 570 -19.64 35.72 14.87
CA LEU A 570 -18.85 36.88 15.31
C LEU A 570 -18.87 37.02 16.83
N SER A 571 -20.04 36.90 17.47
CA SER A 571 -20.13 36.98 18.93
C SER A 571 -19.26 35.92 19.61
N GLN A 572 -19.30 34.67 19.12
CA GLN A 572 -18.48 33.58 19.65
C GLN A 572 -16.98 33.79 19.36
N ALA A 573 -16.61 34.35 18.21
CA ALA A 573 -15.22 34.71 17.89
C ALA A 573 -14.67 35.78 18.84
N PHE A 574 -15.44 36.83 19.14
CA PHE A 574 -15.04 37.89 20.07
C PHE A 574 -14.91 37.36 21.51
N GLN A 575 -15.82 36.49 21.96
CA GLN A 575 -15.70 35.84 23.27
C GLN A 575 -14.43 35.00 23.37
N LEU A 576 -14.11 34.21 22.34
CA LEU A 576 -12.87 33.44 22.32
C LEU A 576 -11.63 34.34 22.31
N TYR A 577 -11.66 35.43 21.55
CA TYR A 577 -10.58 36.41 21.52
C TYR A 577 -10.24 36.95 22.92
N GLU A 578 -11.26 37.26 23.71
CA GLU A 578 -11.09 37.77 25.09
C GLU A 578 -10.52 36.73 26.06
N THR A 579 -10.72 35.43 25.79
CA THR A 579 -10.23 34.33 26.63
C THR A 579 -8.81 33.86 26.30
N LEU A 580 -8.26 34.23 25.15
CA LEU A 580 -6.93 33.83 24.72
C LEU A 580 -5.86 34.65 25.47
N ASP A 581 -4.81 33.99 25.98
CA ASP A 581 -3.75 34.59 26.84
C ASP A 581 -2.39 34.77 26.11
N SER A 582 -2.33 34.57 24.78
CA SER A 582 -1.06 34.46 24.05
C SER A 582 -0.59 35.78 23.41
N ALA A 583 0.29 36.50 24.12
CA ALA A 583 0.93 37.77 23.72
C ALA A 583 1.47 37.82 22.26
N ALA A 584 1.96 36.68 21.72
CA ALA A 584 2.65 36.62 20.45
C ALA A 584 1.75 36.47 19.20
N GLN A 585 0.50 36.02 19.36
CA GLN A 585 -0.41 35.76 18.22
C GLN A 585 -1.58 36.77 18.14
N TYR A 586 -1.72 37.67 19.13
CA TYR A 586 -2.79 38.69 19.14
C TYR A 586 -2.79 39.56 17.88
N HIS A 587 -1.63 39.95 17.36
CA HIS A 587 -1.57 40.79 16.17
C HIS A 587 -2.17 40.09 14.95
N GLN A 588 -1.90 38.80 14.77
CA GLN A 588 -2.44 38.02 13.65
C GLN A 588 -3.96 37.83 13.79
N PHE A 589 -4.46 37.45 14.98
CA PHE A 589 -5.89 37.27 15.19
C PHE A 589 -6.66 38.59 15.09
N PHE A 590 -6.11 39.67 15.64
CA PHE A 590 -6.70 40.99 15.54
C PHE A 590 -6.78 41.47 14.08
N ASN A 591 -5.72 41.30 13.30
CA ASN A 591 -5.74 41.61 11.87
C ASN A 591 -6.77 40.77 11.11
N ASN A 592 -6.92 39.48 11.45
CA ASN A 592 -7.95 38.63 10.85
C ASN A 592 -9.37 39.11 11.19
N ILE A 593 -9.63 39.52 12.44
CA ILE A 593 -10.91 40.12 12.85
C ILE A 593 -11.18 41.40 12.05
N LEU A 594 -10.20 42.29 11.96
CA LEU A 594 -10.32 43.53 11.19
C LEU A 594 -10.61 43.27 9.72
N SER A 595 -9.84 42.38 9.09
CA SER A 595 -10.04 42.00 7.69
C SER A 595 -11.43 41.43 7.46
N THR A 596 -11.90 40.59 8.39
CA THR A 596 -13.24 39.99 8.34
C THR A 596 -14.31 41.09 8.38
N LEU A 597 -14.23 42.00 9.34
CA LEU A 597 -15.19 43.10 9.47
C LEU A 597 -15.20 44.03 8.25
N CYS A 598 -14.05 44.28 7.62
CA CYS A 598 -13.95 45.08 6.40
C CYS A 598 -14.57 44.41 5.16
N GLU A 599 -14.66 43.08 5.14
CA GLU A 599 -15.19 42.29 4.02
C GLU A 599 -16.70 42.02 4.11
N LEU A 600 -17.31 42.15 5.29
CA LEU A 600 -18.75 41.93 5.50
C LEU A 600 -19.61 42.92 4.70
N ARG A 601 -20.65 42.42 4.04
CA ARG A 601 -21.56 43.19 3.17
C ARG A 601 -22.98 43.31 3.73
N ASN A 602 -23.50 42.27 4.39
CA ASN A 602 -24.92 42.19 4.70
C ASN A 602 -25.26 42.46 6.18
N LEU A 603 -24.33 43.03 6.94
CA LEU A 603 -24.54 43.31 8.37
C LEU A 603 -25.33 44.60 8.61
N ASP A 604 -26.29 44.56 9.53
CA ASP A 604 -27.04 45.75 9.95
C ASP A 604 -26.13 46.83 10.56
N GLU A 605 -26.51 48.10 10.42
CA GLU A 605 -25.74 49.24 10.95
C GLU A 605 -25.53 49.15 12.46
N GLU A 606 -26.54 48.73 13.24
CA GLU A 606 -26.45 48.60 14.70
C GLU A 606 -25.45 47.50 15.12
N ASN A 607 -25.51 46.36 14.44
CA ASN A 607 -24.60 45.24 14.69
C ASN A 607 -23.17 45.62 14.28
N PHE A 608 -22.99 46.27 13.13
CA PHE A 608 -21.69 46.73 12.65
C PHE A 608 -21.05 47.73 13.61
N GLN A 609 -21.81 48.72 14.11
CA GLN A 609 -21.33 49.69 15.10
C GLN A 609 -20.93 49.00 16.41
N THR A 610 -21.68 47.99 16.85
CA THR A 610 -21.40 47.22 18.06
C THR A 610 -20.06 46.47 17.95
N TYR A 611 -19.86 45.70 16.88
CA TYR A 611 -18.61 44.94 16.70
C TYR A 611 -17.41 45.83 16.41
N THR A 612 -17.59 46.94 15.69
CA THR A 612 -16.54 47.94 15.45
C THR A 612 -16.09 48.60 16.76
N THR A 613 -17.05 48.91 17.64
CA THR A 613 -16.76 49.46 18.96
C THR A 613 -16.03 48.43 19.82
N LYS A 614 -16.47 47.15 19.81
CA LYS A 614 -15.78 46.05 20.50
C LYS A 614 -14.35 45.84 19.98
N ALA A 615 -14.14 45.85 18.67
CA ALA A 615 -12.80 45.76 18.08
C ALA A 615 -11.90 46.92 18.54
N CYS A 616 -12.44 48.15 18.57
CA CYS A 616 -11.72 49.31 19.09
C CYS A 616 -11.41 49.22 20.60
N GLN A 617 -12.30 48.62 21.39
CA GLN A 617 -12.08 48.36 22.82
C GLN A 617 -10.97 47.32 23.00
N ASN A 618 -11.03 46.23 22.22
CA ASN A 618 -10.03 45.16 22.23
C ASN A 618 -8.64 45.66 21.81
N ALA A 619 -8.56 46.60 20.86
CA ALA A 619 -7.30 47.27 20.53
C ALA A 619 -6.75 48.13 21.70
N ALA A 620 -7.65 48.72 22.50
CA ALA A 620 -7.27 49.56 23.63
C ALA A 620 -6.88 48.77 24.89
N THR A 621 -7.33 47.52 25.03
CA THR A 621 -7.04 46.64 26.17
C THR A 621 -5.77 45.80 25.99
N LEU A 622 -5.11 45.86 24.82
CA LEU A 622 -3.83 45.17 24.58
C LEU A 622 -2.76 45.58 25.61
N LEU A 623 -1.91 44.65 26.06
CA LEU A 623 -0.93 44.91 27.13
C LEU A 623 0.22 45.84 26.69
N HIS A 624 0.68 45.72 25.45
CA HIS A 624 1.85 46.46 24.94
C HIS A 624 1.44 47.75 24.22
N LYS A 625 1.96 48.90 24.65
CA LYS A 625 1.68 50.21 24.03
C LYS A 625 2.01 50.29 22.52
N PRO A 626 3.13 49.72 22.01
CA PRO A 626 3.37 49.65 20.57
C PRO A 626 2.27 48.92 19.81
N GLN A 627 1.78 47.80 20.36
CA GLN A 627 0.70 47.00 19.76
C GLN A 627 -0.66 47.72 19.85
N GLN A 628 -0.94 48.40 20.95
CA GLN A 628 -2.11 49.29 21.07
C GLN A 628 -2.10 50.38 20.00
N CYS A 629 -0.93 50.98 19.75
CA CYS A 629 -0.77 52.02 18.74
C CYS A 629 -1.04 51.50 17.32
N LYS A 630 -0.42 50.37 16.96
CA LYS A 630 -0.67 49.69 15.67
C LYS A 630 -2.13 49.31 15.53
N GLY A 631 -2.72 48.70 16.57
CA GLY A 631 -4.13 48.30 16.59
C GLY A 631 -5.08 49.48 16.43
N ALA A 632 -4.82 50.61 17.10
CA ALA A 632 -5.61 51.83 16.97
C ALA A 632 -5.49 52.47 15.57
N ALA A 633 -4.30 52.45 14.98
CA ALA A 633 -4.08 52.91 13.61
C ALA A 633 -4.83 52.01 12.62
N LEU A 634 -4.77 50.69 12.76
CA LEU A 634 -5.49 49.75 11.91
C LEU A 634 -7.01 49.82 12.10
N CYS A 635 -7.52 50.12 13.30
CA CYS A 635 -8.96 50.36 13.49
C CYS A 635 -9.51 51.51 12.63
N SER A 636 -8.67 52.42 12.13
CA SER A 636 -9.13 53.44 11.20
C SER A 636 -9.62 52.85 9.87
N THR A 637 -9.10 51.68 9.46
CA THR A 637 -9.50 51.01 8.21
C THR A 637 -10.90 50.41 8.27
N LEU A 638 -11.44 50.15 9.47
CA LEU A 638 -12.82 49.73 9.70
C LEU A 638 -13.85 50.80 9.34
N PHE A 639 -13.44 52.07 9.31
CA PHE A 639 -14.33 53.20 9.02
C PHE A 639 -14.11 53.74 7.60
N TRP A 640 -12.89 53.59 7.07
CA TRP A 640 -12.50 54.06 5.73
C TRP A 640 -11.26 53.32 5.21
N PRO A 641 -11.15 52.86 3.96
CA PRO A 641 -12.17 52.71 2.93
C PRO A 641 -12.91 51.38 3.07
N LEU A 642 -14.23 51.44 3.27
CA LEU A 642 -15.06 50.24 3.30
C LEU A 642 -15.56 49.91 1.88
N LYS A 643 -14.77 49.14 1.11
CA LYS A 643 -15.12 48.77 -0.28
C LYS A 643 -16.38 47.89 -0.36
N ALA A 644 -16.59 47.07 0.67
CA ALA A 644 -17.70 46.12 0.75
C ALA A 644 -19.05 46.82 1.02
N ASN A 645 -19.05 47.86 1.87
CA ASN A 645 -20.24 48.59 2.28
C ASN A 645 -20.02 50.11 2.24
N PRO A 646 -20.31 50.78 1.11
CA PRO A 646 -20.14 52.22 0.98
C PRO A 646 -21.08 53.03 1.89
N VAL A 647 -22.16 52.43 2.38
CA VAL A 647 -23.19 53.09 3.21
C VAL A 647 -22.72 53.34 4.65
N LEU A 648 -21.77 52.54 5.17
CA LEU A 648 -21.32 52.58 6.57
C LEU A 648 -20.00 53.36 6.76
N GLN A 649 -19.56 54.09 5.74
CA GLN A 649 -18.29 54.81 5.75
C GLN A 649 -18.36 56.08 6.61
N ASP A 650 -17.38 56.26 7.51
CA ASP A 650 -17.31 57.42 8.40
C ASP A 650 -15.89 58.01 8.44
N LYS A 651 -15.71 59.11 7.71
CA LYS A 651 -14.42 59.81 7.57
C LYS A 651 -13.96 60.42 8.91
N GLU A 652 -14.88 60.89 9.75
CA GLU A 652 -14.57 61.56 11.02
C GLU A 652 -14.09 60.56 12.07
N LYS A 653 -14.75 59.39 12.15
CA LYS A 653 -14.32 58.32 13.05
C LYS A 653 -12.95 57.77 12.65
N ALA A 654 -12.66 57.61 11.36
CA ALA A 654 -11.33 57.20 10.89
C ALA A 654 -10.22 58.17 11.39
N LEU A 655 -10.44 59.48 11.22
CA LEU A 655 -9.50 60.51 11.67
C LEU A 655 -9.35 60.54 13.21
N SER A 656 -10.44 60.35 13.95
CA SER A 656 -10.41 60.25 15.42
C SER A 656 -9.53 59.08 15.90
N ARG A 657 -9.57 57.93 15.21
CA ARG A 657 -8.74 56.76 15.55
C ARG A 657 -7.26 56.99 15.22
N LEU A 658 -6.95 57.62 14.10
CA LEU A 658 -5.60 58.03 13.75
C LEU A 658 -5.02 59.07 14.72
N GLN A 659 -5.80 60.06 15.13
CA GLN A 659 -5.38 61.00 16.17
C GLN A 659 -5.16 60.31 17.52
N ARG A 660 -5.94 59.28 17.83
CA ARG A 660 -5.76 58.46 19.04
C ARG A 660 -4.47 57.64 18.96
N SER A 661 -4.11 57.03 17.82
CA SER A 661 -2.83 56.31 17.69
C SER A 661 -1.65 57.25 17.91
N LEU A 662 -1.69 58.47 17.37
CA LEU A 662 -0.65 59.49 17.60
C LEU A 662 -0.52 59.92 19.07
N LYS A 663 -1.63 59.97 19.82
CA LYS A 663 -1.59 60.20 21.27
C LYS A 663 -0.88 59.05 22.00
N ILE A 664 -1.17 57.81 21.61
CA ILE A 664 -0.55 56.61 22.21
C ILE A 664 0.95 56.55 21.90
N VAL A 665 1.40 56.94 20.69
CA VAL A 665 2.84 57.02 20.36
C VAL A 665 3.59 57.91 21.34
N LYS A 666 3.04 59.08 21.68
CA LYS A 666 3.67 60.02 22.62
C LYS A 666 3.88 59.43 24.01
N GLU A 667 3.11 58.41 24.37
CA GLU A 667 3.23 57.70 25.65
C GLU A 667 4.13 56.45 25.60
N CYS A 668 4.65 56.07 24.43
CA CYS A 668 5.62 54.99 24.23
C CYS A 668 7.04 55.44 24.58
N ARG A 669 7.97 54.49 24.80
CA ARG A 669 9.39 54.81 24.99
C ARG A 669 10.00 55.34 23.69
N LYS A 670 10.85 56.37 23.79
CA LYS A 670 11.60 56.99 22.68
C LYS A 670 12.09 56.00 21.59
N PRO A 671 12.84 54.92 21.89
CA PRO A 671 13.34 53.98 20.86
C PRO A 671 12.25 53.23 20.07
N GLN A 672 11.03 53.12 20.60
CA GLN A 672 9.92 52.44 19.96
C GLN A 672 9.02 53.40 19.16
N GLN A 673 9.15 54.71 19.39
CA GLN A 673 8.31 55.73 18.75
C GLN A 673 8.65 55.88 17.26
N LEU A 674 9.93 55.89 16.92
CA LEU A 674 10.40 56.12 15.56
C LEU A 674 9.82 55.12 14.54
N PRO A 675 9.95 53.79 14.71
CA PRO A 675 9.38 52.85 13.74
C PRO A 675 7.84 52.87 13.69
N LEU A 676 7.17 53.17 14.83
CA LEU A 676 5.71 53.32 14.86
C LEU A 676 5.22 54.56 14.11
N LEU A 677 5.96 55.68 14.18
CA LEU A 677 5.61 56.90 13.45
C LEU A 677 5.67 56.68 11.93
N VAL A 678 6.68 55.95 11.44
CA VAL A 678 6.79 55.60 10.02
C VAL A 678 5.64 54.68 9.59
N GLU A 679 5.26 53.70 10.41
CA GLU A 679 4.08 52.85 10.13
C GLU A 679 2.79 53.68 10.10
N ILE A 680 2.59 54.62 11.04
CA ILE A 680 1.41 55.50 11.06
C ILE A 680 1.39 56.40 9.83
N LEU A 681 2.54 56.96 9.42
CA LEU A 681 2.66 57.75 8.20
C LEU A 681 2.15 56.93 7.00
N ASN A 682 2.52 55.67 6.88
CA ASN A 682 2.03 54.79 5.82
C ASN A 682 0.52 54.57 5.88
N VAL A 683 -0.07 54.42 7.08
CA VAL A 683 -1.53 54.35 7.23
C VAL A 683 -2.20 55.68 6.82
N TYR A 684 -1.64 56.82 7.19
CA TYR A 684 -2.13 58.14 6.74
C TYR A 684 -2.06 58.29 5.22
N LEU A 685 -0.96 57.86 4.59
CA LEU A 685 -0.79 57.86 3.14
C LEU A 685 -1.81 56.93 2.45
N TYR A 686 -2.10 55.77 3.05
CA TYR A 686 -3.13 54.86 2.57
C TYR A 686 -4.51 55.53 2.53
N HIS A 687 -4.95 56.13 3.64
CA HIS A 687 -6.24 56.85 3.65
C HIS A 687 -6.25 58.08 2.74
N PHE A 688 -5.11 58.75 2.61
CA PHE A 688 -4.95 59.85 1.67
C PHE A 688 -5.11 59.37 0.23
N GLU A 689 -4.55 58.22 -0.15
CA GLU A 689 -4.71 57.63 -1.49
C GLU A 689 -6.17 57.31 -1.81
N TYR A 690 -6.93 56.79 -0.84
CA TYR A 690 -8.36 56.46 -0.95
C TYR A 690 -9.33 57.64 -0.73
N ASP A 691 -8.89 58.87 -1.02
CA ASP A 691 -9.74 60.09 -1.07
C ASP A 691 -10.50 60.41 0.24
N ASN A 692 -9.85 60.27 1.39
CA ASN A 692 -10.40 60.81 2.64
C ASN A 692 -10.17 62.34 2.72
N ASP A 693 -11.18 63.12 2.36
CA ASP A 693 -11.12 64.61 2.31
C ASP A 693 -10.71 65.28 3.64
N LEU A 694 -10.89 64.59 4.79
CA LEU A 694 -10.54 65.13 6.11
C LEU A 694 -9.05 64.99 6.43
N ILE A 695 -8.32 64.10 5.75
CA ILE A 695 -6.88 63.93 5.94
C ILE A 695 -6.16 64.90 5.00
N THR A 696 -5.80 66.06 5.55
CA THR A 696 -5.12 67.10 4.79
C THR A 696 -3.60 66.88 4.71
N HIS A 697 -2.97 67.43 3.67
CA HIS A 697 -1.51 67.45 3.49
C HIS A 697 -0.75 68.00 4.71
N LYS A 698 -1.40 68.86 5.51
CA LYS A 698 -0.85 69.42 6.75
C LYS A 698 -0.55 68.35 7.81
N PHE A 699 -1.40 67.33 7.93
CA PHE A 699 -1.16 66.23 8.86
C PHE A 699 0.00 65.33 8.40
N ILE A 700 0.13 65.12 7.09
CA ILE A 700 1.21 64.32 6.50
C ILE A 700 2.55 65.05 6.64
N ASN A 701 2.62 66.34 6.30
CA ASN A 701 3.84 67.14 6.47
C ASN A 701 4.24 67.26 7.94
N GLY A 702 3.28 67.50 8.84
CA GLY A 702 3.55 67.52 10.28
C GLY A 702 4.07 66.18 10.83
N LEU A 703 3.66 65.04 10.25
CA LEU A 703 4.21 63.73 10.60
C LEU A 703 5.61 63.51 10.01
N LEU A 704 5.87 63.97 8.79
CA LEU A 704 7.19 63.92 8.16
C LEU A 704 8.20 64.74 8.97
N ASP A 705 7.84 65.95 9.40
CA ASP A 705 8.69 66.80 10.23
C ASP A 705 8.95 66.16 11.59
N LEU A 706 7.91 65.60 12.23
CA LEU A 706 8.06 64.88 13.49
C LEU A 706 8.96 63.64 13.37
N ILE A 707 8.93 62.92 12.25
CA ILE A 707 9.83 61.78 12.00
C ILE A 707 11.27 62.27 11.80
N ARG A 708 11.47 63.38 11.07
CA ARG A 708 12.81 63.98 10.87
C ARG A 708 13.43 64.41 12.21
N GLU A 709 12.68 65.11 13.06
CA GLU A 709 13.13 65.51 14.40
C GLU A 709 13.53 64.29 15.25
N ASN A 710 12.70 63.24 15.28
CA ASN A 710 13.01 62.03 16.03
C ASN A 710 14.17 61.20 15.43
N LEU A 711 14.41 61.29 14.11
CA LEU A 711 15.59 60.68 13.47
C LEU A 711 16.88 61.43 13.84
N GLU A 712 16.84 62.76 13.89
CA GLU A 712 17.96 63.59 14.32
C GLU A 712 18.31 63.34 15.79
N ASP A 713 17.29 63.27 16.65
CA ASP A 713 17.45 62.93 18.08
C ASP A 713 17.98 61.50 18.29
N ALA A 714 17.60 60.53 17.44
CA ALA A 714 18.08 59.14 17.52
C ALA A 714 19.53 58.97 17.06
N ARG A 715 20.06 59.90 16.23
CA ARG A 715 21.46 59.93 15.79
C ARG A 715 22.40 60.53 16.83
N SER A 716 21.88 61.32 17.77
CA SER A 716 22.64 61.92 18.86
C SER A 716 22.63 61.04 20.13
N ASP A 717 23.33 59.90 20.11
CA ASP A 717 23.82 59.02 21.21
C ASP A 717 22.97 58.72 22.49
N ASP A 718 21.77 59.29 22.68
CA ASP A 718 20.93 59.16 23.90
C ASP A 718 19.71 58.24 23.68
N PHE A 719 19.62 57.63 22.50
CA PHE A 719 18.61 56.63 22.17
C PHE A 719 19.18 55.22 22.34
N GLY A 720 18.65 54.47 23.31
CA GLY A 720 18.82 53.01 23.32
C GLY A 720 18.38 52.39 22.00
N ARG A 721 18.79 51.14 21.73
CA ARG A 721 18.45 50.44 20.48
C ARG A 721 16.93 50.44 20.24
N PRO A 722 16.45 50.69 19.00
CA PRO A 722 15.04 50.56 18.67
C PRO A 722 14.55 49.14 18.98
N GLU A 723 13.55 49.00 19.87
CA GLU A 723 12.93 47.71 20.17
C GLU A 723 11.53 47.66 19.57
N MET A 724 11.21 46.65 18.76
CA MET A 724 9.84 46.38 18.29
C MET A 724 9.46 44.94 18.62
N ASP A 725 8.34 44.74 19.32
CA ASP A 725 7.84 43.40 19.72
C ASP A 725 8.90 42.50 20.40
N GLY A 726 9.81 43.10 21.20
CA GLY A 726 10.85 42.37 21.93
C GLY A 726 12.06 41.93 21.08
N LYS A 727 12.19 42.47 19.85
CA LYS A 727 13.37 42.29 18.99
C LYS A 727 14.09 43.63 18.80
N ASP A 728 15.42 43.60 18.91
CA ASP A 728 16.29 44.71 18.52
C ASP A 728 16.12 44.94 17.01
N VAL A 729 15.62 46.12 16.63
CA VAL A 729 15.53 46.58 15.24
C VAL A 729 16.68 47.54 15.01
N ASP A 730 17.55 47.23 14.05
CA ASP A 730 18.67 48.11 13.71
C ASP A 730 18.15 49.45 13.17
N LEU A 731 18.67 50.56 13.70
CA LEU A 731 18.30 51.92 13.27
C LEU A 731 18.42 52.12 11.74
N ALA A 732 19.42 51.49 11.12
CA ALA A 732 19.64 51.50 9.67
C ALA A 732 18.47 50.90 8.87
N THR A 733 17.74 49.93 9.42
CA THR A 733 16.57 49.33 8.76
C THR A 733 15.37 50.27 8.76
N VAL A 734 15.19 51.03 9.85
CA VAL A 734 14.12 52.03 9.97
C VAL A 734 14.39 53.23 9.07
N GLU A 735 15.65 53.68 8.97
CA GLU A 735 16.05 54.73 8.03
C GLU A 735 15.84 54.33 6.56
N SER A 736 16.22 53.10 6.21
CA SER A 736 15.97 52.55 4.87
C SER A 736 14.48 52.49 4.55
N PHE A 737 13.65 52.05 5.51
CA PHE A 737 12.19 51.98 5.33
C PHE A 737 11.54 53.37 5.19
N PHE A 738 12.05 54.36 5.92
CA PHE A 738 11.62 55.75 5.79
C PHE A 738 12.01 56.34 4.43
N GLU A 739 13.23 56.11 3.94
CA GLU A 739 13.66 56.60 2.63
C GLU A 739 12.86 55.95 1.49
N GLN A 740 12.57 54.65 1.58
CA GLN A 740 11.66 53.97 0.65
C GLN A 740 10.25 54.58 0.66
N THR A 741 9.75 54.94 1.84
CA THR A 741 8.46 55.64 1.96
C THR A 741 8.51 57.01 1.27
N ARG A 742 9.61 57.76 1.39
CA ARG A 742 9.81 59.03 0.68
C ARG A 742 9.90 58.86 -0.82
N GLU A 743 10.63 57.86 -1.30
CA GLU A 743 10.69 57.50 -2.73
C GLU A 743 9.29 57.15 -3.26
N HIS A 744 8.49 56.40 -2.49
CA HIS A 744 7.11 56.09 -2.86
C HIS A 744 6.25 57.36 -3.01
N ILE A 745 6.37 58.32 -2.08
CA ILE A 745 5.65 59.59 -2.18
C ILE A 745 6.13 60.40 -3.40
N ARG A 746 7.44 60.39 -3.70
CA ARG A 746 7.99 61.04 -4.92
C ARG A 746 7.42 60.43 -6.20
N HIS A 747 7.38 59.10 -6.29
CA HIS A 747 6.77 58.40 -7.42
C HIS A 747 5.28 58.72 -7.56
N LYS A 748 4.53 58.75 -6.45
CA LYS A 748 3.11 59.12 -6.47
C LYS A 748 2.86 60.58 -6.84
N LYS A 749 3.82 61.48 -6.56
CA LYS A 749 3.81 62.89 -7.01
C LYS A 749 3.97 63.02 -8.52
N GLU A 750 4.71 62.10 -9.15
CA GLU A 750 4.83 62.02 -10.62
C GLU A 750 3.55 61.46 -11.27
N GLU A 751 2.91 60.45 -10.64
CA GLU A 751 1.66 59.84 -11.15
C GLU A 751 0.40 60.70 -10.97
N ARG A 752 0.27 61.41 -9.84
CA ARG A 752 -0.90 62.23 -9.48
C ARG A 752 -0.47 63.60 -8.93
N PRO A 753 -0.02 64.53 -9.79
CA PRO A 753 0.56 65.80 -9.36
C PRO A 753 -0.45 66.69 -8.60
N ASP A 754 -1.73 66.69 -8.97
CA ASP A 754 -2.75 67.56 -8.37
C ASP A 754 -3.03 67.25 -6.89
N LYS A 755 -2.83 66.01 -6.47
CA LYS A 755 -3.15 65.52 -5.12
C LYS A 755 -1.93 65.52 -4.19
N TYR A 756 -0.74 65.21 -4.73
CA TYR A 756 0.49 65.06 -3.94
C TYR A 756 1.44 66.27 -4.03
N ALA A 757 1.15 67.27 -4.89
CA ALA A 757 1.90 68.54 -4.95
C ALA A 757 2.15 69.22 -3.58
N PRO A 758 1.18 69.31 -2.66
CA PRO A 758 1.37 70.00 -1.38
C PRO A 758 2.09 69.18 -0.29
N ILE A 759 2.57 67.96 -0.59
CA ILE A 759 3.36 67.15 0.35
C ILE A 759 4.86 67.44 0.16
N GLU A 760 5.53 67.82 1.26
CA GLU A 760 6.93 68.26 1.29
C GLU A 760 7.86 67.11 1.71
N VAL A 761 8.26 66.29 0.72
CA VAL A 761 9.05 65.05 0.91
C VAL A 761 10.55 65.27 1.06
#